data_AF-A0AAD4XI66-F1
#
_entry.id   AF-A0AAD4XI66-F1
#
_cell.length_a   1.000
_cell.length_b   1.000
_cell.length_c   1.000
_cell.angle_alpha   90.00
_cell.angle_beta   90.00
_cell.angle_gamma   90.00
#
_symmetry.space_group_name_H-M   'P 1'
#
loop_
_entity.id
_entity.type
_entity.pdbx_description
1 polymer ?
#
loop_
_entity_poly.entity_id
_entity_poly.type
_entity_poly.pdbx_seq_one_letter_code
_entity_poly.pdbx_strand_id
1 'polypeptide(L)'
;MEPDVSIESGCMIRIAVVPIGKIPQAELREYISMLFRHSKVELSAISSFYTEHQKSPFSHQPWDNGSLRFKFVIGGASGGVVGSPWEDFQSNRKILAVIGLCHCPSSPDLDLVSEQFSATCKGYTSALVERCFAFCPGDSQLENGSKRGNNLVLFPPSDQRTQEFHLNTMVQDIAASLLMEFEKWVLQAESAGTILKTPLDSQASLSSEEVIKAKKRRLGRAQKTIGDYCLLAGSPVDANAHYSTAIELARLTGDFFWYAGALEGSVCALLMDRMGQKDPVLEEEVKYRYNTVIVHYRKSFMQDNAQRVSTLSFELEATLKLARFLCRPELAKEVVELLMTAADGANSLIDSSDRLILYVEIARLFGTLGYQRKAAFFSRQVAQLYLQQDDCLAAISAMQVLAITTKAYRVESRANSSKSPSLSNEIRLNPIDNGKVHPQSVVSLFESQWSTLQMVVLKEILLSSIRAGDPLAAWSAAARLLRSYYPLITPAGQSGLASALANSAERLPSGTRCADPALPFIRLHSFPLHPSQMDLVKRNQGKEEWWLGSAPSGPFIYTPFSKGEPIDSSKQDVVWIIGEPIQVLVELANPCGFDLIVDSLYLSVHSGNFDAFPISVSLPPNSAKVITLSGIPTAAGSVAIPGCIIHCFGVITEHLFRDVDNLLLGAAQGLVLSDPFRCCGSPTLRNVSIPNISVIPPLPLLVSHVVGGDGAAILYEGEIRDVWIRLANAGTVPVEQAHISLSGKNQDAVISVEYDIMKSALPIKPGEEVTIPVTIKAWQLSMGDPDYAAGKNTYGSRVPRDGSSPMLVIHYAGPLALPGEASADGSAVPPGRRLVVPLHICVLQGLSSVKARLLSMEIPAHVSETLPKPAYAEESLIEEHAFPGNTTDSLVKIDPYRGSWGLRLLELELSNPTDVVFEISVSVLVENPSKEDSLTSVEHDVADFGYPKTRIDRDYSARVLIPLEHFKLPVLDGSFFLKDCSNIDETIGSRNSSFSEKNIKAELNASIKNLISRIKVKWQSGRNSSGELNIKEAIQAALQTSVMDILLPDPLTFGFRLNKNETVPADHLGSPKEPTLELNSKGCRGSILAHDMTPMEILVRNNTRESIRMNLSVTFRDVAGENCIEGDKATVLWAGVLSGISVEVPPLEEIQHSFSMYFLVPGEYTLLAAAVIDDPNDILRARAKTSSDEPVFCRGPPFHLLVLGTA
;
A
#
# COMPACT_ATOMS: atom_id res chain seq x y z
N MET A 1 31.21 45.85 -36.42
CA MET A 1 29.75 46.02 -36.51
C MET A 1 29.23 46.65 -35.22
N GLU A 2 28.01 47.22 -35.22
CA GLU A 2 27.42 47.80 -34.00
C GLU A 2 26.26 46.95 -33.49
N PRO A 3 26.03 46.92 -32.16
CA PRO A 3 24.81 46.34 -31.61
C PRO A 3 23.61 47.28 -31.75
N ASP A 4 22.43 46.68 -31.86
CA ASP A 4 21.11 47.33 -31.89
C ASP A 4 20.92 48.34 -33.04
N VAL A 5 21.41 48.00 -34.24
CA VAL A 5 21.40 48.94 -35.37
C VAL A 5 20.06 49.00 -36.10
N SER A 6 19.50 50.19 -36.20
CA SER A 6 18.28 50.50 -36.96
C SER A 6 18.59 51.45 -38.12
N ILE A 7 17.64 51.60 -39.06
CA ILE A 7 17.74 52.62 -40.10
C ILE A 7 17.85 54.03 -39.48
N GLU A 8 17.15 54.25 -38.36
CA GLU A 8 17.15 55.51 -37.59
C GLU A 8 18.47 55.76 -36.84
N SER A 9 19.41 54.82 -36.83
CA SER A 9 20.65 55.00 -36.09
C SER A 9 21.50 56.18 -36.58
N GLY A 10 21.28 56.64 -37.81
CA GLY A 10 21.94 57.81 -38.37
C GLY A 10 21.62 59.13 -37.66
N CYS A 11 20.48 59.24 -36.97
CA CYS A 11 20.09 60.45 -36.23
C CYS A 11 20.36 60.39 -34.72
N MET A 12 20.98 59.31 -34.23
CA MET A 12 21.31 59.14 -32.81
C MET A 12 22.69 59.72 -32.46
N ILE A 13 22.73 60.63 -31.51
CA ILE A 13 23.96 61.22 -30.96
C ILE A 13 24.47 60.33 -29.83
N ARG A 14 25.75 59.93 -29.88
CA ARG A 14 26.35 59.14 -28.79
C ARG A 14 26.90 60.01 -27.70
N ILE A 15 26.56 59.62 -26.47
CA ILE A 15 27.03 60.27 -25.26
C ILE A 15 27.69 59.21 -24.38
N ALA A 16 28.98 59.38 -24.09
CA ALA A 16 29.68 58.49 -23.17
C ALA A 16 29.30 58.83 -21.73
N VAL A 17 28.92 57.83 -20.95
CA VAL A 17 28.60 57.97 -19.52
C VAL A 17 29.68 57.25 -18.73
N VAL A 18 30.48 57.99 -17.96
CA VAL A 18 31.68 57.45 -17.33
C VAL A 18 31.63 57.66 -15.81
N PRO A 19 31.83 56.62 -14.98
CA PRO A 19 31.95 56.79 -13.54
C PRO A 19 33.28 57.47 -13.22
N ILE A 20 33.23 58.55 -12.45
CA ILE A 20 34.38 59.31 -11.97
C ILE A 20 34.48 59.13 -10.45
N GLY A 21 35.67 58.76 -9.98
CA GLY A 21 35.89 58.40 -8.57
C GLY A 21 35.29 57.04 -8.19
N LYS A 22 35.16 56.80 -6.88
CA LYS A 22 34.58 55.55 -6.35
C LYS A 22 33.07 55.68 -6.27
N ILE A 23 32.33 54.78 -6.93
CA ILE A 23 30.86 54.76 -6.91
C ILE A 23 30.38 53.33 -6.61
N PRO A 24 29.52 53.13 -5.60
CA PRO A 24 28.88 51.84 -5.36
C PRO A 24 28.08 51.38 -6.59
N GLN A 25 28.13 50.08 -6.94
CA GLN A 25 27.47 49.58 -8.16
C GLN A 25 25.94 49.77 -8.17
N ALA A 26 25.30 49.73 -6.99
CA ALA A 26 23.85 49.95 -6.88
C ALA A 26 23.48 51.40 -7.29
N GLU A 27 24.17 52.37 -6.70
CA GLU A 27 24.01 53.80 -7.00
C GLU A 27 24.31 54.13 -8.47
N LEU A 28 25.42 53.57 -9.00
CA LEU A 28 25.78 53.77 -10.40
C LEU A 28 24.67 53.30 -11.36
N ARG A 29 24.05 52.15 -11.07
CA ARG A 29 22.93 51.64 -11.89
C ARG A 29 21.72 52.55 -11.80
N GLU A 30 21.44 53.12 -10.63
CA GLU A 30 20.32 54.05 -10.44
C GLU A 30 20.55 55.35 -11.23
N TYR A 31 21.73 55.97 -11.11
CA TYR A 31 22.05 57.21 -11.83
C TYR A 31 22.00 57.02 -13.35
N ILE A 32 22.54 55.91 -13.85
CA ILE A 32 22.48 55.55 -15.27
C ILE A 32 21.02 55.31 -15.70
N SER A 33 20.22 54.61 -14.88
CA SER A 33 18.81 54.37 -15.18
C SER A 33 17.99 55.66 -15.25
N MET A 34 18.27 56.66 -14.40
CA MET A 34 17.61 57.96 -14.47
C MET A 34 17.99 58.67 -15.77
N LEU A 35 19.29 58.69 -16.13
CA LEU A 35 19.78 59.34 -17.34
C LEU A 35 19.19 58.73 -18.63
N PHE A 36 19.07 57.39 -18.70
CA PHE A 36 18.59 56.69 -19.89
C PHE A 36 17.12 57.00 -20.23
N ARG A 37 16.33 57.44 -19.24
CA ARG A 37 14.94 57.90 -19.45
C ARG A 37 14.86 59.18 -20.30
N HIS A 38 15.94 59.97 -20.34
CA HIS A 38 16.03 61.22 -21.10
C HIS A 38 16.81 61.04 -22.42
N SER A 39 16.59 59.91 -23.11
CA SER A 39 17.21 59.62 -24.41
C SER A 39 16.58 60.37 -25.59
N LYS A 40 15.44 61.03 -25.40
CA LYS A 40 14.79 61.89 -26.40
C LYS A 40 14.58 63.28 -25.78
N VAL A 41 15.08 64.30 -26.46
CA VAL A 41 14.87 65.71 -26.08
C VAL A 41 14.09 66.40 -27.18
N GLU A 42 12.89 66.89 -26.88
CA GLU A 42 12.09 67.66 -27.83
C GLU A 42 12.76 69.02 -28.10
N LEU A 43 12.80 69.44 -29.37
CA LEU A 43 13.42 70.71 -29.75
C LEU A 43 12.66 71.92 -29.17
N SER A 44 11.37 71.78 -28.92
CA SER A 44 10.53 72.80 -28.28
C SER A 44 10.95 73.11 -26.84
N ALA A 45 11.69 72.20 -26.20
CA ALA A 45 12.22 72.38 -24.85
C ALA A 45 13.62 73.04 -24.85
N ILE A 46 14.21 73.29 -26.01
CA ILE A 46 15.53 73.90 -26.17
C ILE A 46 15.33 75.39 -26.50
N SER A 47 15.96 76.28 -25.75
CA SER A 47 15.94 77.72 -26.07
C SER A 47 16.83 77.99 -27.29
N SER A 48 16.28 78.61 -28.34
CA SER A 48 17.06 79.08 -29.48
C SER A 48 18.04 80.18 -29.05
N PHE A 49 19.32 80.06 -29.42
CA PHE A 49 20.39 81.00 -29.01
C PHE A 49 20.53 82.24 -29.89
N TYR A 50 19.77 82.33 -30.99
CA TYR A 50 19.93 83.39 -31.98
C TYR A 50 19.14 84.66 -31.62
N THR A 51 19.84 85.79 -31.60
CA THR A 51 19.24 87.12 -31.80
C THR A 51 18.94 87.31 -33.30
N GLU A 52 17.84 87.98 -33.67
CA GLU A 52 17.24 88.12 -35.03
C GLU A 52 18.18 88.35 -36.24
N HIS A 53 19.47 88.65 -36.06
CA HIS A 53 20.44 88.96 -37.13
C HIS A 53 21.37 87.81 -37.55
N GLN A 54 21.42 86.69 -36.82
CA GLN A 54 22.23 85.53 -37.18
C GLN A 54 21.33 84.42 -37.75
N LYS A 55 21.59 83.98 -39.01
CA LYS A 55 20.85 82.89 -39.64
C LYS A 55 21.54 81.56 -39.31
N SER A 56 20.82 80.66 -38.64
CA SER A 56 21.25 79.27 -38.45
C SER A 56 21.53 78.60 -39.81
N PRO A 57 22.52 77.70 -39.92
CA PRO A 57 22.71 76.88 -41.12
C PRO A 57 21.57 75.87 -41.34
N PHE A 58 20.71 75.63 -40.35
CA PHE A 58 19.55 74.73 -40.45
C PHE A 58 18.29 75.53 -40.82
N SER A 59 18.04 75.67 -42.13
CA SER A 59 16.95 76.50 -42.66
C SER A 59 15.56 75.90 -42.40
N HIS A 60 15.47 74.57 -42.27
CA HIS A 60 14.23 73.82 -42.11
C HIS A 60 14.17 73.06 -40.77
N GLN A 61 14.81 73.59 -39.72
CA GLN A 61 14.82 72.98 -38.39
C GLN A 61 13.39 72.90 -37.78
N PRO A 62 12.88 71.70 -37.46
CA PRO A 62 11.52 71.51 -36.95
C PRO A 62 11.41 71.79 -35.44
N TRP A 63 11.41 73.05 -35.02
CA TRP A 63 11.38 73.44 -33.60
C TRP A 63 10.16 72.95 -32.81
N ASP A 64 8.99 72.85 -33.45
CA ASP A 64 7.74 72.51 -32.74
C ASP A 64 7.54 71.00 -32.52
N ASN A 65 8.03 70.15 -33.44
CA ASN A 65 7.73 68.71 -33.48
C ASN A 65 8.96 67.81 -33.65
N GLY A 66 10.15 68.39 -33.80
CA GLY A 66 11.40 67.63 -33.91
C GLY A 66 12.01 67.31 -32.54
N SER A 67 12.99 66.40 -32.56
CA SER A 67 13.68 65.96 -31.34
C SER A 67 15.12 65.55 -31.63
N LEU A 68 15.98 65.76 -30.64
CA LEU A 68 17.32 65.18 -30.56
C LEU A 68 17.24 63.83 -29.86
N ARG A 69 17.98 62.84 -30.37
CA ARG A 69 18.00 61.48 -29.85
C ARG A 69 19.39 61.11 -29.36
N PHE A 70 19.47 60.65 -28.11
CA PHE A 70 20.70 60.29 -27.44
C PHE A 70 20.81 58.78 -27.25
N LYS A 71 21.95 58.23 -27.68
CA LYS A 71 22.38 56.86 -27.37
C LYS A 71 23.48 56.95 -26.31
N PHE A 72 23.10 56.73 -25.06
CA PHE A 72 24.06 56.70 -23.96
C PHE A 72 24.88 55.40 -24.00
N VAL A 73 26.20 55.53 -23.88
CA VAL A 73 27.15 54.41 -23.91
C VAL A 73 27.97 54.44 -22.62
N ILE A 74 27.93 53.37 -21.84
CA ILE A 74 28.65 53.30 -20.56
C ILE A 74 30.14 53.08 -20.84
N GLY A 75 31.01 54.01 -20.41
CA GLY A 75 32.46 53.88 -20.44
C GLY A 75 33.01 53.45 -19.08
N GLY A 76 34.09 52.66 -19.03
CA GLY A 76 34.81 52.42 -17.77
C GLY A 76 35.28 51.00 -17.43
N ALA A 77 35.52 50.10 -18.38
CA ALA A 77 36.19 48.83 -18.08
C ALA A 77 37.35 48.59 -19.06
N SER A 78 38.58 48.72 -18.55
CA SER A 78 39.84 48.19 -19.11
C SER A 78 39.95 48.20 -20.64
N GLY A 79 40.11 49.38 -21.20
CA GLY A 79 40.30 49.61 -22.63
C GLY A 79 39.62 50.91 -22.97
N GLY A 80 40.38 52.01 -23.02
CA GLY A 80 39.85 53.28 -23.50
C GLY A 80 39.07 53.03 -24.77
N VAL A 81 37.85 53.56 -24.87
CA VAL A 81 37.03 53.41 -26.08
C VAL A 81 37.82 54.11 -27.18
N VAL A 82 38.63 53.34 -27.91
CA VAL A 82 39.33 53.81 -29.09
C VAL A 82 38.23 54.22 -30.05
N GLY A 83 38.23 55.49 -30.44
CA GLY A 83 37.26 56.01 -31.39
C GLY A 83 37.13 55.07 -32.59
N SER A 84 35.91 54.90 -33.10
CA SER A 84 35.70 54.00 -34.22
C SER A 84 36.58 54.45 -35.39
N PRO A 85 37.32 53.55 -36.07
CA PRO A 85 38.12 53.95 -37.23
C PRO A 85 37.25 54.45 -38.39
N TRP A 86 35.93 54.37 -38.26
CA TRP A 86 34.92 54.81 -39.22
C TRP A 86 34.17 56.08 -38.80
N GLU A 87 34.62 56.78 -37.76
CA GLU A 87 33.99 58.01 -37.25
C GLU A 87 33.81 59.09 -38.32
N ASP A 88 34.79 59.28 -39.20
CA ASP A 88 34.70 60.25 -40.30
C ASP A 88 33.77 59.81 -41.43
N PHE A 89 33.52 58.50 -41.56
CA PHE A 89 32.57 57.98 -42.53
C PHE A 89 31.12 58.06 -42.04
N GLN A 90 30.88 57.79 -40.76
CA GLN A 90 29.56 57.79 -40.13
C GLN A 90 29.61 58.60 -38.83
N SER A 91 29.15 59.85 -38.91
CA SER A 91 29.29 60.83 -37.81
C SER A 91 28.51 60.44 -36.55
N ASN A 92 27.43 59.67 -36.70
CA ASN A 92 26.65 59.09 -35.59
C ASN A 92 27.45 58.05 -34.75
N ARG A 93 28.64 57.63 -35.22
CA ARG A 93 29.55 56.77 -34.45
C ARG A 93 30.45 57.53 -33.50
N LYS A 94 30.63 58.85 -33.71
CA LYS A 94 31.42 59.72 -32.86
C LYS A 94 30.77 59.84 -31.48
N ILE A 95 31.59 59.78 -30.44
CA ILE A 95 31.17 60.18 -29.09
C ILE A 95 31.23 61.70 -29.06
N LEU A 96 30.06 62.35 -29.14
CA LEU A 96 29.94 63.80 -29.31
C LEU A 96 29.79 64.52 -27.97
N ALA A 97 29.43 63.79 -26.90
CA ALA A 97 29.46 64.33 -25.54
C ALA A 97 29.94 63.29 -24.52
N VAL A 98 30.48 63.78 -23.40
CA VAL A 98 30.89 62.96 -22.25
C VAL A 98 30.19 63.47 -20.99
N ILE A 99 29.48 62.56 -20.32
CA ILE A 99 28.84 62.76 -19.02
C ILE A 99 29.61 61.96 -17.96
N GLY A 100 30.30 62.65 -17.07
CA GLY A 100 30.89 62.05 -15.88
C GLY A 100 29.82 61.90 -14.79
N LEU A 101 29.74 60.75 -14.13
CA LEU A 101 28.91 60.56 -12.94
C LEU A 101 29.82 60.48 -11.72
N CYS A 102 29.50 61.19 -10.64
CA CYS A 102 30.25 61.17 -9.39
C CYS A 102 29.29 61.01 -8.20
N HIS A 103 29.65 60.17 -7.23
CA HIS A 103 28.94 60.04 -5.96
C HIS A 103 29.75 60.75 -4.86
N CYS A 104 29.30 61.95 -4.47
CA CYS A 104 30.06 62.83 -3.57
C CYS A 104 30.39 62.22 -2.20
N PRO A 105 29.53 61.40 -1.55
CA PRO A 105 29.86 60.76 -0.28
C PRO A 105 31.10 59.83 -0.35
N SER A 106 31.36 59.24 -1.53
CA SER A 106 32.53 58.39 -1.76
C SER A 106 33.74 59.15 -2.33
N SER A 107 33.53 60.38 -2.81
CA SER A 107 34.55 61.24 -3.42
C SER A 107 34.43 62.67 -2.87
N PRO A 108 34.94 62.93 -1.65
CA PRO A 108 34.74 64.22 -0.96
C PRO A 108 35.54 65.39 -1.58
N ASP A 109 36.63 65.09 -2.29
CA ASP A 109 37.47 66.09 -2.95
C ASP A 109 37.00 66.35 -4.39
N LEU A 110 36.34 67.49 -4.60
CA LEU A 110 35.82 67.88 -5.91
C LEU A 110 36.92 68.36 -6.88
N ASP A 111 38.11 68.78 -6.41
CA ASP A 111 39.22 69.14 -7.32
C ASP A 111 39.76 67.90 -8.00
N LEU A 112 40.00 66.84 -7.21
CA LEU A 112 40.43 65.55 -7.73
C LEU A 112 39.41 64.95 -8.69
N VAL A 113 38.11 65.08 -8.42
CA VAL A 113 37.04 64.63 -9.33
C VAL A 113 37.11 65.42 -10.65
N SER A 114 37.30 66.74 -10.61
CA SER A 114 37.43 67.55 -11.82
C SER A 114 38.67 67.19 -12.64
N GLU A 115 39.82 66.99 -11.99
CA GLU A 115 41.06 66.56 -12.66
C GLU A 115 40.92 65.16 -13.28
N GLN A 116 40.31 64.21 -12.56
CA GLN A 116 40.03 62.87 -13.07
C GLN A 116 39.06 62.90 -14.26
N PHE A 117 38.03 63.75 -14.19
CA PHE A 117 37.10 63.93 -15.30
C PHE A 117 37.81 64.50 -16.53
N SER A 118 38.57 65.59 -16.38
CA SER A 118 39.35 66.17 -17.48
C SER A 118 40.39 65.21 -18.06
N ALA A 119 41.05 64.39 -17.22
CA ALA A 119 41.96 63.35 -17.69
C ALA A 119 41.23 62.28 -18.51
N THR A 120 40.02 61.91 -18.10
CA THR A 120 39.19 60.91 -18.79
C THR A 120 38.66 61.43 -20.12
N CYS A 121 38.23 62.69 -20.18
CA CYS A 121 37.76 63.34 -21.41
C CYS A 121 38.83 63.42 -22.50
N LYS A 122 40.12 63.49 -22.16
CA LYS A 122 41.23 63.42 -23.13
C LYS A 122 41.24 62.14 -23.97
N GLY A 123 40.63 61.05 -23.47
CA GLY A 123 40.46 59.81 -24.22
C GLY A 123 39.38 59.87 -25.31
N TYR A 124 38.52 60.90 -25.28
CA TYR A 124 37.38 61.07 -26.19
C TYR A 124 37.60 62.29 -27.10
N THR A 125 38.48 62.18 -28.08
CA THR A 125 38.92 63.30 -28.94
C THR A 125 37.81 63.92 -29.79
N SER A 126 36.71 63.20 -30.03
CA SER A 126 35.57 63.64 -30.84
C SER A 126 34.47 64.32 -30.02
N ALA A 127 34.63 64.41 -28.68
CA ALA A 127 33.65 65.03 -27.79
C ALA A 127 33.63 66.55 -27.97
N LEU A 128 32.44 67.11 -28.15
CA LEU A 128 32.18 68.55 -28.29
C LEU A 128 31.68 69.15 -26.97
N VAL A 129 30.99 68.36 -26.15
CA VAL A 129 30.40 68.81 -24.88
C VAL A 129 30.81 67.88 -23.74
N GLU A 130 31.25 68.48 -22.64
CA GLU A 130 31.70 67.78 -21.44
C GLU A 130 30.91 68.29 -20.22
N ARG A 131 30.30 67.38 -19.46
CA ARG A 131 29.62 67.69 -18.19
C ARG A 131 29.88 66.59 -17.17
N CYS A 132 30.04 66.96 -15.91
CA CYS A 132 30.18 66.03 -14.78
C CYS A 132 29.05 66.26 -13.78
N PHE A 133 28.24 65.24 -13.52
CA PHE A 133 27.11 65.24 -12.61
C PHE A 133 27.53 64.60 -11.29
N ALA A 134 27.55 65.39 -10.23
CA ALA A 134 27.98 64.99 -8.90
C ALA A 134 26.77 64.95 -7.95
N PHE A 135 26.40 63.73 -7.53
CA PHE A 135 25.21 63.45 -6.74
C PHE A 135 25.51 63.45 -5.24
N CYS A 136 24.54 63.93 -4.45
CA CYS A 136 24.55 63.95 -2.99
C CYS A 136 25.75 64.72 -2.37
N PRO A 137 26.04 65.97 -2.80
CA PRO A 137 27.08 66.79 -2.20
C PRO A 137 26.77 67.11 -0.73
N GLY A 138 27.79 67.16 0.11
CA GLY A 138 27.67 67.67 1.48
C GLY A 138 27.62 69.20 1.52
N ASP A 139 27.20 69.77 2.65
CA ASP A 139 27.01 71.22 2.83
C ASP A 139 28.27 72.04 2.51
N SER A 140 29.45 71.55 2.93
CA SER A 140 30.74 72.19 2.62
C SER A 140 31.12 72.12 1.13
N GLN A 141 30.61 71.15 0.40
CA GLN A 141 30.83 71.00 -1.05
C GLN A 141 29.88 71.91 -1.85
N LEU A 142 28.67 72.16 -1.34
CA LEU A 142 27.71 73.09 -1.94
C LEU A 142 28.24 74.54 -1.91
N GLU A 143 28.83 74.98 -0.79
CA GLU A 143 29.45 76.31 -0.67
C GLU A 143 30.67 76.50 -1.57
N ASN A 144 31.48 75.45 -1.75
CA ASN A 144 32.66 75.46 -2.63
C ASN A 144 32.30 75.32 -4.12
N GLY A 145 31.15 74.72 -4.45
CA GLY A 145 30.69 74.49 -5.81
C GLY A 145 30.36 75.76 -6.59
N SER A 146 29.86 76.81 -5.93
CA SER A 146 29.48 78.08 -6.56
C SER A 146 30.65 78.85 -7.19
N LYS A 147 31.91 78.45 -6.93
CA LYS A 147 33.13 79.09 -7.44
C LYS A 147 33.79 78.34 -8.60
N ARG A 148 33.25 77.18 -9.03
CA ARG A 148 33.92 76.29 -10.00
C ARG A 148 33.21 76.26 -11.36
N GLY A 149 34.02 76.05 -12.40
CA GLY A 149 33.67 76.28 -13.80
C GLY A 149 32.49 75.44 -14.32
N ASN A 150 31.96 75.86 -15.47
CA ASN A 150 30.69 75.44 -16.08
C ASN A 150 30.51 73.92 -16.31
N ASN A 151 31.53 73.08 -16.12
CA ASN A 151 31.49 71.66 -16.46
C ASN A 151 31.10 70.74 -15.27
N LEU A 152 31.14 71.21 -14.01
CA LEU A 152 30.75 70.42 -12.84
C LEU A 152 29.38 70.88 -12.32
N VAL A 153 28.40 69.97 -12.29
CA VAL A 153 27.03 70.21 -11.83
C VAL A 153 26.76 69.40 -10.57
N LEU A 154 26.34 70.07 -9.51
CA LEU A 154 26.02 69.46 -8.22
C LEU A 154 24.51 69.18 -8.10
N PHE A 155 24.14 67.95 -7.72
CA PHE A 155 22.76 67.53 -7.47
C PHE A 155 22.55 67.28 -5.97
N PRO A 156 21.98 68.24 -5.22
CA PRO A 156 21.69 68.10 -3.80
C PRO A 156 20.86 66.84 -3.48
N PRO A 157 21.01 66.25 -2.29
CA PRO A 157 20.17 65.13 -1.86
C PRO A 157 18.71 65.59 -1.84
N SER A 158 17.87 64.99 -2.69
CA SER A 158 16.46 65.32 -2.90
C SER A 158 15.70 64.04 -3.27
N ASP A 159 14.36 64.10 -3.25
CA ASP A 159 13.52 63.03 -3.78
C ASP A 159 13.86 62.73 -5.26
N GLN A 160 13.74 61.45 -5.65
CA GLN A 160 14.08 60.97 -6.99
C GLN A 160 13.40 61.78 -8.11
N ARG A 161 12.13 62.18 -7.93
CA ARG A 161 11.40 62.99 -8.93
C ARG A 161 12.03 64.36 -9.17
N THR A 162 12.54 64.99 -8.11
CA THR A 162 13.20 66.30 -8.21
C THR A 162 14.56 66.16 -8.85
N GLN A 163 15.31 65.10 -8.51
CA GLN A 163 16.58 64.79 -9.16
C GLN A 163 16.41 64.50 -10.65
N GLU A 164 15.39 63.72 -11.03
CA GLU A 164 15.04 63.46 -12.43
C GLU A 164 14.65 64.74 -13.18
N PHE A 165 13.86 65.63 -12.56
CA PHE A 165 13.50 66.90 -13.17
C PHE A 165 14.73 67.77 -13.43
N HIS A 166 15.64 67.90 -12.46
CA HIS A 166 16.91 68.62 -12.64
C HIS A 166 17.79 67.96 -13.71
N LEU A 167 17.85 66.63 -13.74
CA LEU A 167 18.61 65.88 -14.73
C LEU A 167 18.07 66.16 -16.14
N ASN A 168 16.75 66.21 -16.31
CA ASN A 168 16.11 66.56 -17.57
C ASN A 168 16.54 67.95 -18.05
N THR A 169 16.55 68.95 -17.16
CA THR A 169 17.02 70.31 -17.50
C THR A 169 18.50 70.32 -17.89
N MET A 170 19.35 69.57 -17.21
CA MET A 170 20.77 69.48 -17.57
C MET A 170 21.00 68.74 -18.89
N VAL A 171 20.21 67.72 -19.19
CA VAL A 171 20.26 67.02 -20.49
C VAL A 171 19.77 67.94 -21.61
N GLN A 172 18.79 68.81 -21.36
CA GLN A 172 18.38 69.87 -22.29
C GLN A 172 19.50 70.89 -22.55
N ASP A 173 20.26 71.31 -21.53
CA ASP A 173 21.44 72.18 -21.70
C ASP A 173 22.54 71.53 -22.57
N ILE A 174 22.79 70.23 -22.36
CA ILE A 174 23.72 69.46 -23.20
C ILE A 174 23.22 69.42 -24.65
N ALA A 175 21.92 69.19 -24.85
CA ALA A 175 21.30 69.18 -26.17
C ALA A 175 21.47 70.52 -26.90
N ALA A 176 21.26 71.61 -26.17
CA ALA A 176 21.41 72.98 -26.65
C ALA A 176 22.88 73.29 -27.04
N SER A 177 23.82 72.90 -26.18
CA SER A 177 25.27 73.05 -26.41
C SER A 177 25.74 72.25 -27.64
N LEU A 178 25.24 71.03 -27.81
CA LEU A 178 25.55 70.18 -28.97
C LEU A 178 25.03 70.79 -30.27
N LEU A 179 23.80 71.30 -30.27
CA LEU A 179 23.21 71.94 -31.44
C LEU A 179 24.05 73.14 -31.91
N MET A 180 24.51 73.96 -30.97
CA MET A 180 25.39 75.11 -31.26
C MET A 180 26.73 74.68 -31.88
N GLU A 181 27.37 73.63 -31.35
CA GLU A 181 28.62 73.13 -31.93
C GLU A 181 28.41 72.45 -33.29
N PHE A 182 27.26 71.82 -33.55
CA PHE A 182 26.92 71.30 -34.88
C PHE A 182 26.77 72.42 -35.92
N GLU A 183 26.08 73.52 -35.58
CA GLU A 183 25.93 74.67 -36.47
C GLU A 183 27.28 75.30 -36.83
N LYS A 184 28.13 75.49 -35.81
CA LYS A 184 29.50 75.97 -35.99
C LYS A 184 30.32 75.06 -36.89
N TRP A 185 30.20 73.74 -36.72
CA TRP A 185 30.89 72.77 -37.56
C TRP A 185 30.41 72.84 -39.02
N VAL A 186 29.10 72.91 -39.26
CA VAL A 186 28.51 72.99 -40.62
C VAL A 186 29.00 74.24 -41.35
N LEU A 187 29.01 75.41 -40.71
CA LEU A 187 29.50 76.67 -41.30
C LEU A 187 31.00 76.61 -41.66
N GLN A 188 31.80 75.89 -40.87
CA GLN A 188 33.23 75.71 -41.14
C GLN A 188 33.49 74.68 -42.25
N ALA A 189 32.68 73.62 -42.32
CA ALA A 189 32.86 72.54 -43.31
C ALA A 189 32.69 73.04 -44.76
N GLU A 190 31.79 73.99 -45.00
CA GLU A 190 31.58 74.59 -46.33
C GLU A 190 32.77 75.44 -46.81
N SER A 191 33.53 76.03 -45.88
CA SER A 191 34.61 76.98 -46.19
C SER A 191 36.03 76.38 -46.09
N ALA A 192 36.25 75.36 -45.26
CA ALA A 192 37.59 74.92 -44.84
C ALA A 192 38.20 73.73 -45.62
N GLY A 193 37.47 73.07 -46.51
CA GLY A 193 38.02 71.94 -47.28
C GLY A 193 38.46 70.75 -46.41
N THR A 194 37.64 70.37 -45.44
CA THR A 194 37.89 69.31 -44.45
C THR A 194 38.34 67.99 -45.09
N ILE A 195 39.45 67.43 -44.61
CA ILE A 195 40.02 66.18 -45.11
C ILE A 195 39.42 65.01 -44.34
N LEU A 196 38.39 64.38 -44.91
CA LEU A 196 37.76 63.17 -44.37
C LEU A 196 38.43 61.93 -44.96
N LYS A 197 38.95 61.05 -44.09
CA LYS A 197 39.65 59.83 -44.48
C LYS A 197 38.93 58.60 -43.94
N THR A 198 38.98 57.50 -44.66
CA THR A 198 38.61 56.18 -44.15
C THR A 198 39.81 55.23 -44.19
N PRO A 199 39.78 54.13 -43.43
CA PRO A 199 40.79 53.06 -43.53
C PRO A 199 40.96 52.45 -44.93
N LEU A 200 40.04 52.72 -45.85
CA LEU A 200 40.09 52.26 -47.25
C LEU A 200 40.92 53.19 -48.16
N ASP A 201 41.20 54.42 -47.73
CA ASP A 201 41.95 55.39 -48.54
C ASP A 201 43.47 55.08 -48.51
N SER A 202 44.05 54.66 -49.65
CA SER A 202 45.49 54.43 -49.79
C SER A 202 46.27 55.71 -50.11
N GLN A 203 47.53 55.80 -49.66
CA GLN A 203 48.42 56.92 -49.96
C GLN A 203 49.04 56.77 -51.36
N ALA A 204 48.24 56.96 -52.41
CA ALA A 204 48.73 57.00 -53.78
C ALA A 204 48.86 58.45 -54.30
N SER A 205 49.95 58.75 -55.00
CA SER A 205 50.19 60.02 -55.68
C SER A 205 49.26 60.17 -56.89
N LEU A 206 48.50 61.25 -56.96
CA LEU A 206 47.44 61.47 -57.96
C LEU A 206 47.98 62.21 -59.21
N SER A 207 47.54 61.76 -60.40
CA SER A 207 47.66 62.45 -61.69
C SER A 207 46.66 63.62 -61.83
N SER A 208 46.83 64.50 -62.82
CA SER A 208 46.03 65.74 -62.97
C SER A 208 44.53 65.53 -63.19
N GLU A 209 44.10 64.48 -63.89
CA GLU A 209 42.68 64.11 -64.02
C GLU A 209 42.11 63.57 -62.70
N GLU A 210 42.94 62.86 -61.94
CA GLU A 210 42.59 62.37 -60.61
C GLU A 210 42.49 63.49 -59.58
N VAL A 211 43.18 64.62 -59.76
CA VAL A 211 43.06 65.80 -58.86
C VAL A 211 41.68 66.45 -58.95
N ILE A 212 41.10 66.60 -60.15
CA ILE A 212 39.73 67.17 -60.32
C ILE A 212 38.70 66.20 -59.73
N LYS A 213 38.85 64.90 -60.03
CA LYS A 213 38.01 63.84 -59.47
C LYS A 213 38.14 63.77 -57.94
N ALA A 214 39.33 63.97 -57.39
CA ALA A 214 39.58 64.03 -55.96
C ALA A 214 38.97 65.28 -55.29
N LYS A 215 38.98 66.45 -55.95
CA LYS A 215 38.30 67.65 -55.44
C LYS A 215 36.79 67.44 -55.37
N LYS A 216 36.17 66.88 -56.41
CA LYS A 216 34.74 66.51 -56.41
C LYS A 216 34.42 65.45 -55.37
N ARG A 217 35.31 64.46 -55.19
CA ARG A 217 35.17 63.41 -54.15
C ARG A 217 35.20 64.02 -52.75
N ARG A 218 36.16 64.91 -52.46
CA ARG A 218 36.23 65.64 -51.18
C ARG A 218 34.97 66.46 -50.92
N LEU A 219 34.47 67.18 -51.92
CA LEU A 219 33.23 67.94 -51.81
C LEU A 219 32.03 67.02 -51.52
N GLY A 220 31.92 65.88 -52.23
CA GLY A 220 30.85 64.90 -51.98
C GLY A 220 30.90 64.31 -50.56
N ARG A 221 32.09 63.97 -50.06
CA ARG A 221 32.29 63.50 -48.68
C ARG A 221 31.94 64.57 -47.63
N ALA A 222 32.32 65.83 -47.89
CA ALA A 222 31.96 66.95 -47.03
C ALA A 222 30.45 67.18 -47.00
N GLN A 223 29.78 67.19 -48.16
CA GLN A 223 28.32 67.32 -48.27
C GLN A 223 27.60 66.18 -47.54
N LYS A 224 28.07 64.93 -47.67
CA LYS A 224 27.53 63.79 -46.91
C LYS A 224 27.63 64.04 -45.41
N THR A 225 28.78 64.52 -44.94
CA THR A 225 29.03 64.74 -43.51
C THR A 225 28.23 65.91 -42.96
N ILE A 226 28.08 66.99 -43.73
CA ILE A 226 27.15 68.08 -43.41
C ILE A 226 25.73 67.52 -43.26
N GLY A 227 25.30 66.66 -44.19
CA GLY A 227 24.02 65.94 -44.09
C GLY A 227 23.89 65.13 -42.79
N ASP A 228 24.94 64.44 -42.35
CA ASP A 228 24.94 63.72 -41.06
C ASP A 228 24.74 64.67 -39.88
N TYR A 229 25.44 65.81 -39.84
CA TYR A 229 25.29 66.78 -38.74
C TYR A 229 23.91 67.44 -38.75
N CYS A 230 23.33 67.74 -39.92
CA CYS A 230 21.93 68.18 -40.03
C CYS A 230 20.96 67.12 -39.48
N LEU A 231 21.22 65.84 -39.78
CA LEU A 231 20.40 64.74 -39.31
C LEU A 231 20.52 64.52 -37.80
N LEU A 232 21.73 64.64 -37.23
CA LEU A 232 21.98 64.60 -35.78
C LEU A 232 21.35 65.80 -35.07
N ALA A 233 21.34 66.97 -35.70
CA ALA A 233 20.67 68.17 -35.21
C ALA A 233 19.13 68.05 -35.25
N GLY A 234 18.57 67.00 -35.88
CA GLY A 234 17.13 66.81 -36.00
C GLY A 234 16.48 67.61 -37.13
N SER A 235 17.24 68.07 -38.14
CA SER A 235 16.72 68.68 -39.37
C SER A 235 16.80 67.71 -40.57
N PRO A 236 15.78 66.87 -40.79
CA PRO A 236 15.81 65.86 -41.85
C PRO A 236 15.70 66.45 -43.26
N VAL A 237 14.98 67.57 -43.44
CA VAL A 237 14.79 68.21 -44.75
C VAL A 237 16.12 68.79 -45.26
N ASP A 238 16.82 69.53 -44.40
CA ASP A 238 18.15 70.07 -44.71
C ASP A 238 19.14 68.93 -44.97
N ALA A 239 19.13 67.88 -44.13
CA ALA A 239 19.98 66.71 -44.32
C ALA A 239 19.77 66.05 -45.68
N ASN A 240 18.52 65.86 -46.11
CA ASN A 240 18.20 65.21 -47.38
C ASN A 240 18.66 66.03 -48.60
N ALA A 241 18.64 67.36 -48.52
CA ALA A 241 19.18 68.23 -49.57
C ALA A 241 20.70 68.00 -49.73
N HIS A 242 21.45 68.01 -48.63
CA HIS A 242 22.88 67.73 -48.63
C HIS A 242 23.21 66.30 -49.09
N TYR A 243 22.45 65.29 -48.63
CA TYR A 243 22.64 63.91 -49.11
C TYR A 243 22.37 63.78 -50.61
N SER A 244 21.36 64.46 -51.16
CA SER A 244 21.07 64.43 -52.61
C SER A 244 22.27 64.93 -53.42
N THR A 245 22.88 66.05 -53.00
CA THR A 245 24.11 66.55 -53.65
C THR A 245 25.29 65.59 -53.50
N ALA A 246 25.44 64.97 -52.32
CA ALA A 246 26.49 63.99 -52.06
C ALA A 246 26.34 62.73 -52.92
N ILE A 247 25.12 62.23 -53.09
CA ILE A 247 24.78 61.07 -53.94
C ILE A 247 25.18 61.35 -55.39
N GLU A 248 24.85 62.52 -55.94
CA GLU A 248 25.23 62.90 -57.30
C GLU A 248 26.75 62.99 -57.47
N LEU A 249 27.45 63.66 -56.54
CA LEU A 249 28.90 63.81 -56.55
C LEU A 249 29.64 62.48 -56.38
N ALA A 250 29.17 61.61 -55.49
CA ALA A 250 29.75 60.28 -55.27
C ALA A 250 29.54 59.36 -56.48
N ARG A 251 28.36 59.44 -57.13
CA ARG A 251 28.07 58.72 -58.38
C ARG A 251 29.00 59.14 -59.52
N LEU A 252 29.22 60.46 -59.70
CA LEU A 252 30.11 61.00 -60.73
C LEU A 252 31.60 60.65 -60.50
N THR A 253 31.99 60.46 -59.24
CA THR A 253 33.37 60.15 -58.87
C THR A 253 33.64 58.65 -58.71
N GLY A 254 32.61 57.80 -58.81
CA GLY A 254 32.71 56.35 -58.64
C GLY A 254 33.09 55.93 -57.21
N ASP A 255 32.84 56.77 -56.22
CA ASP A 255 33.10 56.46 -54.80
C ASP A 255 31.90 55.69 -54.23
N PHE A 256 31.80 54.40 -54.56
CA PHE A 256 30.62 53.58 -54.25
C PHE A 256 30.38 53.40 -52.74
N PHE A 257 31.43 53.44 -51.93
CA PHE A 257 31.31 53.31 -50.48
C PHE A 257 30.65 54.56 -49.86
N TRP A 258 31.10 55.75 -50.24
CA TRP A 258 30.48 57.01 -49.83
C TRP A 258 29.12 57.27 -50.48
N TYR A 259 28.91 56.76 -51.70
CA TYR A 259 27.60 56.73 -52.34
C TYR A 259 26.59 55.92 -51.52
N ALA A 260 26.96 54.71 -51.09
CA ALA A 260 26.11 53.87 -50.25
C ALA A 260 25.81 54.55 -48.90
N GLY A 261 26.81 55.15 -48.26
CA GLY A 261 26.62 55.88 -47.00
C GLY A 261 25.74 57.14 -47.11
N ALA A 262 25.83 57.89 -48.22
CA ALA A 262 24.96 59.03 -48.48
C ALA A 262 23.51 58.60 -48.75
N LEU A 263 23.31 57.49 -49.48
CA LEU A 263 22.00 56.92 -49.74
C LEU A 263 21.36 56.36 -48.45
N GLU A 264 22.16 55.69 -47.60
CA GLU A 264 21.74 55.23 -46.26
C GLU A 264 21.26 56.41 -45.39
N GLY A 265 22.02 57.50 -45.35
CA GLY A 265 21.66 58.73 -44.64
C GLY A 265 20.40 59.41 -45.19
N SER A 266 20.24 59.47 -46.52
CA SER A 266 19.04 60.00 -47.17
C SER A 266 17.78 59.21 -46.81
N VAL A 267 17.87 57.88 -46.72
CA VAL A 267 16.72 57.06 -46.25
C VAL A 267 16.39 57.34 -44.80
N CYS A 268 17.40 57.48 -43.93
CA CYS A 268 17.17 57.87 -42.54
C CYS A 268 16.48 59.24 -42.44
N ALA A 269 16.93 60.23 -43.22
CA ALA A 269 16.31 61.55 -43.27
C ALA A 269 14.85 61.48 -43.76
N LEU A 270 14.57 60.71 -44.82
CA LEU A 270 13.21 60.51 -45.35
C LEU A 270 12.27 59.89 -44.30
N LEU A 271 12.74 58.91 -43.53
CA LEU A 271 11.96 58.30 -42.46
C LEU A 271 11.71 59.28 -41.32
N MET A 272 12.71 60.09 -40.94
CA MET A 272 12.61 61.07 -39.88
C MET A 272 11.65 62.22 -40.22
N ASP A 273 11.62 62.67 -41.47
CA ASP A 273 10.69 63.68 -41.99
C ASP A 273 9.23 63.23 -41.92
N ARG A 274 8.96 61.95 -42.24
CA ARG A 274 7.62 61.36 -42.28
C ARG A 274 7.24 60.59 -41.00
N MET A 275 7.95 60.85 -39.90
CA MET A 275 7.74 60.18 -38.61
C MET A 275 6.27 60.20 -38.19
N GLY A 276 5.68 59.00 -38.05
CA GLY A 276 4.29 58.81 -37.60
C GLY A 276 3.26 58.49 -38.69
N GLN A 277 3.62 58.57 -39.98
CA GLN A 277 2.74 58.18 -41.09
C GLN A 277 3.07 56.76 -41.59
N LYS A 278 2.16 55.79 -41.37
CA LYS A 278 2.28 54.45 -41.95
C LYS A 278 1.80 54.46 -43.40
N ASP A 279 2.66 54.88 -44.30
CA ASP A 279 2.40 54.89 -45.74
C ASP A 279 3.04 53.65 -46.40
N PRO A 280 2.28 52.75 -47.06
CA PRO A 280 2.83 51.61 -47.79
C PRO A 280 3.77 52.03 -48.93
N VAL A 281 3.60 53.24 -49.50
CA VAL A 281 4.50 53.76 -50.54
C VAL A 281 5.89 54.07 -49.99
N LEU A 282 5.96 54.57 -48.76
CA LEU A 282 7.23 54.83 -48.07
C LEU A 282 7.99 53.53 -47.78
N GLU A 283 7.28 52.46 -47.44
CA GLU A 283 7.86 51.14 -47.17
C GLU A 283 8.56 50.56 -48.41
N GLU A 284 7.91 50.61 -49.57
CA GLU A 284 8.49 50.17 -50.85
C GLU A 284 9.69 51.04 -51.27
N GLU A 285 9.61 52.36 -51.08
CA GLU A 285 10.73 53.27 -51.38
C GLU A 285 11.95 52.98 -50.49
N VAL A 286 11.74 52.75 -49.18
CA VAL A 286 12.81 52.38 -48.24
C VAL A 286 13.44 51.06 -48.66
N LYS A 287 12.63 50.05 -48.99
CA LYS A 287 13.09 48.74 -49.46
C LYS A 287 13.91 48.87 -50.74
N TYR A 288 13.45 49.63 -51.72
CA TYR A 288 14.18 49.85 -52.98
C TYR A 288 15.54 50.53 -52.75
N ARG A 289 15.57 51.61 -51.96
CA ARG A 289 16.81 52.33 -51.67
C ARG A 289 17.79 51.50 -50.84
N TYR A 290 17.34 50.76 -49.82
CA TYR A 290 18.23 49.93 -49.00
C TYR A 290 18.78 48.72 -49.77
N ASN A 291 18.00 48.09 -50.65
CA ASN A 291 18.55 47.05 -51.54
C ASN A 291 19.67 47.62 -52.43
N THR A 292 19.51 48.86 -52.89
CA THR A 292 20.55 49.57 -53.64
C THR A 292 21.77 49.84 -52.75
N VAL A 293 21.59 50.28 -51.49
CA VAL A 293 22.67 50.45 -50.50
C VAL A 293 23.47 49.15 -50.32
N ILE A 294 22.79 48.01 -50.08
CA ILE A 294 23.41 46.69 -49.88
C ILE A 294 24.27 46.31 -51.11
N VAL A 295 23.72 46.47 -52.31
CA VAL A 295 24.45 46.19 -53.56
C VAL A 295 25.67 47.08 -53.72
N HIS A 296 25.61 48.36 -53.34
CA HIS A 296 26.75 49.27 -53.45
C HIS A 296 27.82 49.04 -52.39
N TYR A 297 27.45 48.69 -51.15
CA TYR A 297 28.42 48.21 -50.17
C TYR A 297 29.11 46.94 -50.66
N ARG A 298 28.38 45.98 -51.23
CA ARG A 298 28.96 44.78 -51.85
C ARG A 298 29.90 45.10 -53.02
N LYS A 299 29.54 46.05 -53.90
CA LYS A 299 30.41 46.48 -55.02
C LYS A 299 31.71 47.10 -54.55
N SER A 300 31.70 47.82 -53.42
CA SER A 300 32.91 48.43 -52.86
C SER A 300 33.95 47.39 -52.39
N PHE A 301 33.53 46.17 -52.10
CA PHE A 301 34.39 45.05 -51.70
C PHE A 301 35.25 44.49 -52.86
N MET A 302 34.82 44.67 -54.11
CA MET A 302 35.43 44.02 -55.28
C MET A 302 36.53 44.84 -55.97
N GLN A 303 36.81 46.06 -55.49
CA GLN A 303 37.87 46.93 -56.05
C GLN A 303 39.18 46.78 -55.26
N ASP A 304 40.14 46.09 -55.88
CA ASP A 304 41.53 45.85 -55.49
C ASP A 304 41.81 44.91 -54.29
N ASN A 305 42.41 43.76 -54.61
CA ASN A 305 42.95 42.71 -53.72
C ASN A 305 44.03 43.18 -52.72
N ALA A 306 44.26 44.49 -52.58
CA ALA A 306 45.29 45.08 -51.71
C ALA A 306 44.72 45.75 -50.44
N GLN A 307 43.40 45.69 -50.20
CA GLN A 307 42.77 46.32 -49.03
C GLN A 307 42.87 45.44 -47.79
N ARG A 308 43.44 45.99 -46.70
CA ARG A 308 43.60 45.31 -45.40
C ARG A 308 42.31 45.26 -44.55
N VAL A 309 41.22 45.87 -45.00
CA VAL A 309 39.98 46.07 -44.21
C VAL A 309 38.76 45.72 -45.06
N SER A 310 37.92 44.79 -44.59
CA SER A 310 36.73 44.30 -45.30
C SER A 310 35.53 45.23 -45.13
N THR A 311 34.83 45.56 -46.22
CA THR A 311 33.56 46.32 -46.21
C THR A 311 32.33 45.44 -45.97
N LEU A 312 32.50 44.13 -45.87
CA LEU A 312 31.43 43.16 -45.65
C LEU A 312 30.60 43.45 -44.39
N SER A 313 31.23 43.97 -43.34
CA SER A 313 30.54 44.33 -42.09
C SER A 313 29.45 45.37 -42.32
N PHE A 314 29.65 46.34 -43.22
CA PHE A 314 28.64 47.35 -43.58
C PHE A 314 27.52 46.79 -44.45
N GLU A 315 27.83 45.86 -45.36
CA GLU A 315 26.82 45.15 -46.15
C GLU A 315 25.86 44.37 -45.23
N LEU A 316 26.42 43.62 -44.28
CA LEU A 316 25.66 42.83 -43.32
C LEU A 316 24.89 43.74 -42.34
N GLU A 317 25.49 44.84 -41.90
CA GLU A 317 24.81 45.83 -41.05
C GLU A 317 23.62 46.48 -41.78
N ALA A 318 23.77 46.86 -43.05
CA ALA A 318 22.68 47.39 -43.86
C ALA A 318 21.55 46.37 -44.08
N THR A 319 21.92 45.10 -44.26
CA THR A 319 20.96 43.98 -44.38
C THR A 319 20.15 43.82 -43.09
N LEU A 320 20.80 43.89 -41.91
CA LEU A 320 20.12 43.84 -40.61
C LEU A 320 19.21 45.05 -40.36
N LYS A 321 19.64 46.26 -40.75
CA LYS A 321 18.83 47.48 -40.64
C LYS A 321 17.54 47.36 -41.44
N LEU A 322 17.63 46.86 -42.68
CA LEU A 322 16.45 46.59 -43.53
C LEU A 322 15.56 45.49 -42.93
N ALA A 323 16.15 44.36 -42.50
CA ALA A 323 15.42 43.26 -41.87
C ALA A 323 14.67 43.71 -40.61
N ARG A 324 15.28 44.56 -39.78
CA ARG A 324 14.65 45.16 -38.59
C ARG A 324 13.47 46.07 -38.96
N PHE A 325 13.60 46.89 -40.00
CA PHE A 325 12.53 47.77 -40.45
C PHE A 325 11.31 46.99 -40.97
N LEU A 326 11.55 45.91 -41.72
CA LEU A 326 10.51 45.04 -42.28
C LEU A 326 10.00 43.98 -41.29
N CYS A 327 10.51 43.95 -40.05
CA CYS A 327 10.24 42.91 -39.07
C CYS A 327 8.78 42.92 -38.57
N ARG A 328 7.89 42.32 -39.37
CA ARG A 328 6.46 42.14 -39.08
C ARG A 328 5.98 40.77 -39.55
N PRO A 329 4.91 40.22 -38.97
CA PRO A 329 4.39 38.91 -39.36
C PRO A 329 4.02 38.80 -40.85
N GLU A 330 3.53 39.88 -41.47
CA GLU A 330 3.07 39.90 -42.86
C GLU A 330 4.22 39.76 -43.86
N LEU A 331 5.40 40.30 -43.53
CA LEU A 331 6.60 40.29 -44.38
C LEU A 331 7.64 39.25 -43.92
N ALA A 332 7.24 38.30 -43.09
CA ALA A 332 8.16 37.35 -42.46
C ALA A 332 9.02 36.58 -43.47
N LYS A 333 8.50 36.27 -44.67
CA LYS A 333 9.26 35.59 -45.73
C LYS A 333 10.49 36.40 -46.17
N GLU A 334 10.30 37.68 -46.47
CA GLU A 334 11.38 38.55 -46.94
C GLU A 334 12.42 38.79 -45.85
N VAL A 335 11.97 39.01 -44.62
CA VAL A 335 12.86 39.18 -43.46
C VAL A 335 13.69 37.91 -43.24
N VAL A 336 13.10 36.72 -43.35
CA VAL A 336 13.84 35.46 -43.25
C VAL A 336 14.91 35.35 -44.33
N GLU A 337 14.61 35.70 -45.58
CA GLU A 337 15.58 35.68 -46.68
C GLU A 337 16.76 36.62 -46.42
N LEU A 338 16.50 37.85 -45.94
CA LEU A 338 17.54 38.81 -45.55
C LEU A 338 18.39 38.29 -44.38
N LEU A 339 17.77 37.74 -43.33
CA LEU A 339 18.47 37.21 -42.16
C LEU A 339 19.32 35.98 -42.50
N MET A 340 18.84 35.08 -43.36
CA MET A 340 19.62 33.93 -43.79
C MET A 340 20.80 34.34 -44.68
N THR A 341 20.60 35.31 -45.59
CA THR A 341 21.68 35.89 -46.39
C THR A 341 22.76 36.52 -45.49
N ALA A 342 22.33 37.23 -44.44
CA ALA A 342 23.25 37.82 -43.47
C ALA A 342 23.99 36.73 -42.65
N ALA A 343 23.30 35.65 -42.28
CA ALA A 343 23.89 34.51 -41.57
C ALA A 343 24.95 33.78 -42.41
N ASP A 344 24.73 33.60 -43.71
CA ASP A 344 25.69 32.97 -44.62
C ASP A 344 26.97 33.80 -44.76
N GLY A 345 26.83 35.13 -44.81
CA GLY A 345 27.96 36.07 -44.82
C GLY A 345 28.75 36.12 -43.51
N ALA A 346 28.22 35.61 -42.40
CA ALA A 346 28.87 35.64 -41.09
C ALA A 346 30.20 34.86 -41.07
N ASN A 347 30.31 33.78 -41.84
CA ASN A 347 31.53 32.96 -41.88
C ASN A 347 32.70 33.68 -42.58
N SER A 348 32.40 34.69 -43.39
CA SER A 348 33.40 35.50 -44.09
C SER A 348 33.89 36.71 -43.26
N LEU A 349 33.32 36.94 -42.08
CA LEU A 349 33.81 37.95 -41.14
C LEU A 349 35.04 37.44 -40.40
N ILE A 350 36.10 38.27 -40.39
CA ILE A 350 37.39 37.96 -39.75
C ILE A 350 37.31 38.11 -38.23
N ASP A 351 36.62 39.15 -37.75
CA ASP A 351 36.50 39.43 -36.31
C ASP A 351 35.38 38.60 -35.67
N SER A 352 35.72 37.88 -34.59
CA SER A 352 34.76 37.10 -33.80
C SER A 352 33.74 37.99 -33.09
N SER A 353 34.11 39.22 -32.76
CA SER A 353 33.22 40.22 -32.14
C SER A 353 32.10 40.63 -33.10
N ASP A 354 32.43 40.83 -34.37
CA ASP A 354 31.45 41.17 -35.41
C ASP A 354 30.49 40.01 -35.69
N ARG A 355 31.01 38.77 -35.69
CA ARG A 355 30.19 37.55 -35.80
C ARG A 355 29.24 37.40 -34.63
N LEU A 356 29.71 37.70 -33.42
CA LEU A 356 28.89 37.67 -32.21
C LEU A 356 27.72 38.64 -32.31
N ILE A 357 28.00 39.92 -32.63
CA ILE A 357 26.98 40.95 -32.80
C ILE A 357 25.95 40.52 -33.86
N LEU A 358 26.42 40.06 -35.01
CA LEU A 358 25.56 39.62 -36.11
C LEU A 358 24.59 38.51 -35.68
N TYR A 359 25.07 37.45 -35.02
CA TYR A 359 24.20 36.35 -34.59
C TYR A 359 23.24 36.74 -33.46
N VAL A 360 23.65 37.64 -32.55
CA VAL A 360 22.75 38.19 -31.52
C VAL A 360 21.58 38.95 -32.17
N GLU A 361 21.87 39.80 -33.16
CA GLU A 361 20.85 40.56 -33.88
C GLU A 361 19.90 39.65 -34.67
N ILE A 362 20.45 38.65 -35.37
CA ILE A 362 19.65 37.65 -36.10
C ILE A 362 18.74 36.88 -35.12
N ALA A 363 19.26 36.43 -33.98
CA ALA A 363 18.48 35.72 -32.97
C ALA A 363 17.33 36.58 -32.44
N ARG A 364 17.58 37.86 -32.15
CA ARG A 364 16.56 38.79 -31.65
C ARG A 364 15.45 39.06 -32.67
N LEU A 365 15.81 39.23 -33.94
CA LEU A 365 14.83 39.44 -35.02
C LEU A 365 13.98 38.20 -35.27
N PHE A 366 14.56 37.00 -35.27
CA PHE A 366 13.77 35.76 -35.33
C PHE A 366 12.85 35.57 -34.11
N GLY A 367 13.29 35.99 -32.93
CA GLY A 367 12.46 35.97 -31.72
C GLY A 367 11.24 36.90 -31.84
N THR A 368 11.45 38.10 -32.41
CA THR A 368 10.40 39.10 -32.64
C THR A 368 9.36 38.62 -33.66
N LEU A 369 9.77 37.88 -34.70
CA LEU A 369 8.87 37.24 -35.67
C LEU A 369 8.11 36.01 -35.10
N GLY A 370 8.42 35.58 -33.86
CA GLY A 370 7.84 34.39 -33.26
C GLY A 370 8.50 33.07 -33.68
N TYR A 371 9.58 33.09 -34.47
CA TYR A 371 10.34 31.90 -34.88
C TYR A 371 11.34 31.46 -33.80
N GLN A 372 10.81 31.01 -32.66
CA GLN A 372 11.57 30.66 -31.46
C GLN A 372 12.68 29.63 -31.70
N ARG A 373 12.46 28.65 -32.58
CA ARG A 373 13.46 27.62 -32.92
C ARG A 373 14.67 28.19 -33.66
N LYS A 374 14.45 29.11 -34.61
CA LYS A 374 15.53 29.79 -35.35
C LYS A 374 16.27 30.75 -34.43
N ALA A 375 15.54 31.49 -33.59
CA ALA A 375 16.13 32.35 -32.58
C ALA A 375 17.06 31.57 -31.62
N ALA A 376 16.60 30.40 -31.15
CA ALA A 376 17.38 29.52 -30.30
C ALA A 376 18.62 28.95 -31.01
N PHE A 377 18.51 28.60 -32.30
CA PHE A 377 19.65 28.15 -33.10
C PHE A 377 20.77 29.20 -33.14
N PHE A 378 20.46 30.45 -33.49
CA PHE A 378 21.46 31.52 -33.51
C PHE A 378 21.94 31.91 -32.11
N SER A 379 21.08 31.85 -31.10
CA SER A 379 21.49 32.02 -29.69
C SER A 379 22.50 30.96 -29.24
N ARG A 380 22.34 29.71 -29.70
CA ARG A 380 23.32 28.65 -29.47
C ARG A 380 24.64 28.93 -30.18
N GLN A 381 24.63 29.44 -31.42
CA GLN A 381 25.84 29.88 -32.11
C GLN A 381 26.56 31.00 -31.34
N VAL A 382 25.81 31.95 -30.77
CA VAL A 382 26.34 33.00 -29.88
C VAL A 382 27.01 32.37 -28.65
N ALA A 383 26.35 31.42 -27.99
CA ALA A 383 26.93 30.73 -26.83
C ALA A 383 28.21 29.96 -27.18
N GLN A 384 28.29 29.35 -28.37
CA GLN A 384 29.50 28.71 -28.85
C GLN A 384 30.65 29.70 -29.07
N LEU A 385 30.38 30.89 -29.61
CA LEU A 385 31.40 31.94 -29.74
C LEU A 385 31.89 32.43 -28.38
N TYR A 386 31.00 32.58 -27.39
CA TYR A 386 31.42 32.88 -26.01
C TYR A 386 32.26 31.76 -25.41
N LEU A 387 31.94 30.49 -25.67
CA LEU A 387 32.73 29.36 -25.21
C LEU A 387 34.09 29.23 -25.92
N GLN A 388 34.31 29.88 -27.06
CA GLN A 388 35.64 29.93 -27.67
C GLN A 388 36.58 30.91 -26.96
N GLN A 389 36.05 31.83 -26.15
CA GLN A 389 36.84 32.74 -25.33
C GLN A 389 37.22 32.05 -24.02
N ASP A 390 38.42 32.32 -23.50
CA ASP A 390 38.93 31.73 -22.25
C ASP A 390 38.46 32.45 -20.97
N ASP A 391 37.52 33.39 -21.08
CA ASP A 391 37.03 34.22 -19.98
C ASP A 391 35.85 33.55 -19.21
N CYS A 392 35.87 33.67 -17.88
CA CYS A 392 34.80 33.24 -16.99
C CYS A 392 33.50 34.05 -17.23
N LEU A 393 33.61 35.36 -17.47
CA LEU A 393 32.44 36.21 -17.77
C LEU A 393 31.78 35.82 -19.11
N ALA A 394 32.59 35.42 -20.10
CA ALA A 394 32.09 34.86 -21.34
C ALA A 394 31.36 33.52 -21.11
N ALA A 395 31.88 32.64 -20.24
CA ALA A 395 31.22 31.39 -19.88
C ALA A 395 29.87 31.63 -19.16
N ILE A 396 29.78 32.61 -18.26
CA ILE A 396 28.52 33.02 -17.62
C ILE A 396 27.52 33.51 -18.68
N SER A 397 27.98 34.33 -19.62
CA SER A 397 27.14 34.85 -20.71
C SER A 397 26.65 33.71 -21.61
N ALA A 398 27.52 32.74 -21.96
CA ALA A 398 27.14 31.54 -22.71
C ALA A 398 26.06 30.73 -21.99
N MET A 399 26.23 30.51 -20.68
CA MET A 399 25.28 29.78 -19.86
C MET A 399 23.90 30.48 -19.82
N GLN A 400 23.87 31.80 -19.65
CA GLN A 400 22.63 32.59 -19.65
C GLN A 400 21.92 32.54 -21.01
N VAL A 401 22.67 32.68 -22.11
CA VAL A 401 22.11 32.58 -23.46
C VAL A 401 21.54 31.18 -23.70
N LEU A 402 22.27 30.12 -23.33
CA LEU A 402 21.77 28.74 -23.45
C LEU A 402 20.53 28.50 -22.59
N ALA A 403 20.45 29.08 -21.39
CA ALA A 403 19.27 28.98 -20.53
C ALA A 403 18.00 29.55 -21.19
N ILE A 404 18.11 30.61 -22.00
CA ILE A 404 16.98 31.15 -22.76
C ILE A 404 16.54 30.18 -23.87
N THR A 405 17.47 29.43 -24.45
CA THR A 405 17.16 28.46 -25.52
C THR A 405 16.45 27.19 -25.03
N THR A 406 16.49 26.88 -23.73
CA THR A 406 15.93 25.61 -23.21
C THR A 406 14.44 25.46 -23.50
N LYS A 407 13.68 26.56 -23.51
CA LYS A 407 12.25 26.56 -23.85
C LYS A 407 12.00 26.12 -25.29
N ALA A 408 12.76 26.67 -26.23
CA ALA A 408 12.61 26.37 -27.65
C ALA A 408 13.00 24.92 -27.99
N TYR A 409 13.96 24.36 -27.25
CA TYR A 409 14.40 22.96 -27.39
C TYR A 409 13.67 21.98 -26.46
N ARG A 410 12.75 22.47 -25.62
CA ARG A 410 12.00 21.68 -24.62
C ARG A 410 12.91 20.92 -23.64
N VAL A 411 13.90 21.62 -23.10
CA VAL A 411 14.89 21.13 -22.11
C VAL A 411 14.79 21.92 -20.80
N GLU A 412 13.60 22.41 -20.45
CA GLU A 412 13.39 23.29 -19.30
C GLU A 412 13.68 22.58 -17.97
N SER A 413 14.26 23.33 -17.02
CA SER A 413 14.35 22.90 -15.63
C SER A 413 12.99 23.04 -14.95
N ARG A 414 12.69 22.16 -13.99
CA ARG A 414 11.48 22.21 -13.17
C ARG A 414 11.32 23.54 -12.44
N ALA A 415 12.43 24.19 -12.07
CA ALA A 415 12.43 25.49 -11.40
C ALA A 415 11.73 26.59 -12.24
N ASN A 416 11.84 26.53 -13.58
CA ASN A 416 11.29 27.54 -14.47
C ASN A 416 9.81 27.30 -14.83
N SER A 417 9.35 26.05 -14.77
CA SER A 417 7.95 25.70 -15.04
C SER A 417 6.99 26.21 -13.94
N SER A 418 7.46 26.27 -12.69
CA SER A 418 6.65 26.75 -11.55
C SER A 418 6.33 28.26 -11.60
N LYS A 419 7.09 29.04 -12.39
CA LYS A 419 6.94 30.51 -12.48
C LYS A 419 6.01 30.98 -13.59
N SER A 420 5.37 30.07 -14.36
CA SER A 420 4.41 30.46 -15.40
C SER A 420 3.02 29.85 -15.20
N PRO A 421 2.15 30.49 -14.39
CA PRO A 421 0.72 30.41 -14.57
C PRO A 421 0.14 31.80 -14.81
N SER A 422 0.56 32.54 -15.85
CA SER A 422 -0.06 33.85 -16.12
C SER A 422 0.12 34.45 -17.52
N LEU A 423 0.27 33.69 -18.61
CA LEU A 423 0.15 34.24 -19.98
C LEU A 423 -0.14 33.14 -21.02
N SER A 424 -1.39 32.69 -21.07
CA SER A 424 -2.00 32.13 -22.28
C SER A 424 -3.53 32.15 -22.15
N ASN A 425 -4.10 33.35 -22.01
CA ASN A 425 -5.51 33.60 -22.31
C ASN A 425 -5.58 34.30 -23.67
N GLU A 426 -5.50 33.53 -24.75
CA GLU A 426 -6.09 33.94 -26.02
C GLU A 426 -6.89 32.76 -26.59
N ILE A 427 -8.18 32.76 -26.21
CA ILE A 427 -9.35 32.55 -27.06
C ILE A 427 -9.25 31.39 -28.08
N ARG A 428 -9.88 30.27 -27.74
CA ARG A 428 -10.82 29.58 -28.64
C ARG A 428 -11.96 28.97 -27.83
N LEU A 429 -13.15 29.50 -28.09
CA LEU A 429 -14.44 29.03 -27.59
C LEU A 429 -14.71 27.61 -28.12
N ASN A 430 -15.02 26.69 -27.21
CA ASN A 430 -16.12 25.72 -27.30
C ASN A 430 -16.12 24.84 -26.03
N PRO A 431 -17.14 24.93 -25.15
CA PRO A 431 -17.31 23.99 -24.04
C PRO A 431 -18.29 22.90 -24.47
N ILE A 432 -17.81 21.67 -24.61
CA ILE A 432 -18.48 20.38 -24.37
C ILE A 432 -17.38 19.33 -24.60
N ASP A 433 -16.82 18.72 -23.55
CA ASP A 433 -16.95 17.27 -23.30
C ASP A 433 -16.14 16.86 -22.05
N ASN A 434 -16.69 15.90 -21.32
CA ASN A 434 -16.26 15.42 -20.02
C ASN A 434 -14.88 14.72 -20.05
N GLY A 435 -14.07 14.98 -19.02
CA GLY A 435 -13.34 13.92 -18.30
C GLY A 435 -12.20 13.18 -18.99
N LYS A 436 -11.57 13.71 -20.05
CA LYS A 436 -10.30 13.17 -20.57
C LYS A 436 -9.26 14.27 -20.76
N VAL A 437 -8.22 14.23 -19.93
CA VAL A 437 -7.02 15.06 -20.11
C VAL A 437 -6.47 14.82 -21.52
N HIS A 438 -6.42 15.87 -22.34
CA HIS A 438 -5.97 15.80 -23.72
C HIS A 438 -4.53 15.22 -23.82
N PRO A 439 -4.23 14.29 -24.74
CA PRO A 439 -2.90 13.66 -24.90
C PRO A 439 -1.76 14.64 -25.18
N GLN A 440 -2.05 15.87 -25.64
CA GLN A 440 -1.05 16.86 -26.03
C GLN A 440 -0.16 17.35 -24.88
N SER A 441 -0.60 17.25 -23.62
CA SER A 441 0.20 17.62 -22.45
C SER A 441 1.37 16.65 -22.21
N VAL A 442 1.14 15.34 -22.36
CA VAL A 442 2.14 14.28 -22.14
C VAL A 442 3.09 14.16 -23.34
N VAL A 443 2.57 14.38 -24.55
CA VAL A 443 3.33 14.40 -25.81
C VAL A 443 4.38 15.53 -25.83
N SER A 444 4.17 16.63 -25.11
CA SER A 444 5.08 17.77 -25.14
C SER A 444 6.45 17.52 -24.48
N LEU A 445 6.51 16.65 -23.46
CA LEU A 445 7.72 16.38 -22.66
C LEU A 445 8.70 15.41 -23.34
N PHE A 446 8.21 14.57 -24.24
CA PHE A 446 8.98 13.45 -24.79
C PHE A 446 8.85 13.31 -26.31
N GLU A 447 8.69 14.42 -27.06
CA GLU A 447 8.88 14.39 -28.52
C GLU A 447 10.30 13.89 -28.83
N SER A 448 10.42 12.57 -29.02
CA SER A 448 11.67 11.82 -29.21
C SER A 448 12.43 12.19 -30.48
N GLN A 449 11.87 13.09 -31.30
CA GLN A 449 12.40 13.42 -32.61
C GLN A 449 13.72 14.18 -32.54
N TRP A 450 14.03 14.87 -31.42
CA TRP A 450 15.19 15.77 -31.30
C TRP A 450 16.15 15.44 -30.15
N SER A 451 16.15 14.20 -29.67
CA SER A 451 16.96 13.74 -28.53
C SER A 451 18.45 14.10 -28.69
N THR A 452 19.03 13.92 -29.87
CA THR A 452 20.42 14.29 -30.17
C THR A 452 20.68 15.79 -29.94
N LEU A 453 19.79 16.66 -30.41
CA LEU A 453 19.96 18.11 -30.24
C LEU A 453 19.82 18.51 -28.77
N GLN A 454 18.83 17.95 -28.07
CA GLN A 454 18.60 18.23 -26.65
C GLN A 454 19.78 17.78 -25.78
N MET A 455 20.36 16.61 -26.07
CA MET A 455 21.59 16.13 -25.42
C MET A 455 22.77 17.07 -25.67
N VAL A 456 22.94 17.55 -26.91
CA VAL A 456 24.03 18.48 -27.24
C VAL A 456 23.86 19.82 -26.49
N VAL A 457 22.65 20.37 -26.47
CA VAL A 457 22.35 21.62 -25.74
C VAL A 457 22.60 21.45 -24.24
N LEU A 458 22.14 20.35 -23.64
CA LEU A 458 22.42 20.06 -22.23
C LEU A 458 23.92 19.89 -21.94
N LYS A 459 24.67 19.26 -22.86
CA LYS A 459 26.12 19.12 -22.74
C LYS A 459 26.83 20.46 -22.82
N GLU A 460 26.37 21.37 -23.69
CA GLU A 460 26.86 22.75 -23.76
C GLU A 460 26.51 23.55 -22.49
N ILE A 461 25.33 23.35 -21.91
CA ILE A 461 24.94 23.94 -20.60
C ILE A 461 25.85 23.39 -19.49
N LEU A 462 26.12 22.09 -19.47
CA LEU A 462 27.05 21.47 -18.51
C LEU A 462 28.47 22.04 -18.65
N LEU A 463 28.98 22.14 -19.89
CA LEU A 463 30.32 22.68 -20.14
C LEU A 463 30.43 24.16 -19.75
N SER A 464 29.42 24.97 -20.10
CA SER A 464 29.38 26.40 -19.77
C SER A 464 29.26 26.63 -18.27
N SER A 465 28.42 25.88 -17.56
CA SER A 465 28.28 25.97 -16.09
C SER A 465 29.55 25.59 -15.33
N ILE A 466 30.25 24.51 -15.76
CA ILE A 466 31.54 24.13 -15.19
C ILE A 466 32.57 25.25 -15.35
N ARG A 467 32.64 25.87 -16.54
CA ARG A 467 33.56 26.98 -16.82
C ARG A 467 33.18 28.30 -16.15
N ALA A 468 31.88 28.55 -15.99
CA ALA A 468 31.34 29.70 -15.28
C ALA A 468 31.52 29.58 -13.75
N GLY A 469 31.88 28.40 -13.25
CA GLY A 469 32.05 28.15 -11.82
C GLY A 469 30.73 28.03 -11.05
N ASP A 470 29.63 27.66 -11.73
CA ASP A 470 28.33 27.39 -11.10
C ASP A 470 28.11 25.87 -10.93
N PRO A 471 28.42 25.30 -9.75
CA PRO A 471 28.31 23.87 -9.51
C PRO A 471 26.85 23.38 -9.48
N LEU A 472 25.87 24.21 -9.10
CA LEU A 472 24.47 23.80 -9.04
C LEU A 472 23.86 23.68 -10.44
N ALA A 473 24.15 24.65 -11.31
CA ALA A 473 23.74 24.58 -12.72
C ALA A 473 24.38 23.39 -13.44
N ALA A 474 25.66 23.10 -13.16
CA ALA A 474 26.37 21.93 -13.68
C ALA A 474 25.73 20.63 -13.21
N TRP A 475 25.44 20.52 -11.91
CA TRP A 475 24.78 19.35 -11.33
C TRP A 475 23.38 19.14 -11.97
N SER A 476 22.55 20.18 -12.08
CA SER A 476 21.23 20.10 -12.74
C SER A 476 21.33 19.64 -14.20
N ALA A 477 22.28 20.18 -14.97
CA ALA A 477 22.46 19.81 -16.38
C ALA A 477 22.88 18.34 -16.54
N ALA A 478 23.81 17.87 -15.71
CA ALA A 478 24.23 16.47 -15.69
C ALA A 478 23.10 15.52 -15.24
N ALA A 479 22.31 15.92 -14.23
CA ALA A 479 21.17 15.15 -13.74
C ALA A 479 20.09 14.99 -14.82
N ARG A 480 19.76 16.07 -15.54
CA ARG A 480 18.81 16.04 -16.68
C ARG A 480 19.33 15.19 -17.84
N LEU A 481 20.61 15.26 -18.17
CA LEU A 481 21.22 14.38 -19.19
C LEU A 481 21.05 12.91 -18.83
N LEU A 482 21.43 12.56 -17.60
CA LEU A 482 21.41 11.18 -17.15
C LEU A 482 19.97 10.66 -17.03
N ARG A 483 19.07 11.42 -16.40
CA ARG A 483 17.68 10.99 -16.20
C ARG A 483 16.90 10.87 -17.52
N SER A 484 17.02 11.83 -18.43
CA SER A 484 16.18 11.86 -19.65
C SER A 484 16.75 11.05 -20.81
N TYR A 485 18.08 10.85 -20.87
CA TYR A 485 18.74 10.27 -22.04
C TYR A 485 19.67 9.08 -21.71
N TYR A 486 19.58 8.47 -20.52
CA TYR A 486 20.36 7.26 -20.20
C TYR A 486 20.35 6.17 -21.29
N PRO A 487 19.26 5.90 -22.05
CA PRO A 487 19.27 4.83 -23.06
C PRO A 487 20.18 5.14 -24.26
N LEU A 488 20.42 6.42 -24.53
CA LEU A 488 21.24 6.88 -25.66
C LEU A 488 22.70 7.14 -25.28
N ILE A 489 23.01 7.13 -23.99
CA ILE A 489 24.35 7.41 -23.47
C ILE A 489 25.06 6.08 -23.22
N THR A 490 26.30 5.95 -23.70
CA THR A 490 27.11 4.75 -23.47
C THR A 490 27.38 4.53 -21.97
N PRO A 491 27.56 3.29 -21.48
CA PRO A 491 27.81 3.04 -20.05
C PRO A 491 29.02 3.80 -19.48
N ALA A 492 30.08 3.98 -20.28
CA ALA A 492 31.22 4.81 -19.92
C ALA A 492 30.83 6.31 -19.78
N GLY A 493 29.99 6.82 -20.68
CA GLY A 493 29.44 8.17 -20.60
C GLY A 493 28.52 8.37 -19.39
N GLN A 494 27.70 7.36 -19.04
CA GLN A 494 26.86 7.39 -17.83
C GLN A 494 27.72 7.49 -16.57
N SER A 495 28.79 6.69 -16.49
CA SER A 495 29.75 6.73 -15.36
C SER A 495 30.49 8.08 -15.30
N GLY A 496 30.84 8.66 -16.46
CA GLY A 496 31.43 10.00 -16.55
C GLY A 496 30.48 11.10 -16.04
N LEU A 497 29.18 11.02 -16.36
CA LEU A 497 28.17 11.95 -15.84
C LEU A 497 27.94 11.77 -14.34
N ALA A 498 27.92 10.53 -13.84
CA ALA A 498 27.84 10.25 -12.41
C ALA A 498 29.04 10.85 -11.65
N SER A 499 30.25 10.76 -12.22
CA SER A 499 31.45 11.40 -11.68
C SER A 499 31.35 12.92 -11.72
N ALA A 500 30.80 13.50 -12.79
CA ALA A 500 30.58 14.94 -12.89
C ALA A 500 29.56 15.46 -11.88
N LEU A 501 28.51 14.68 -11.58
CA LEU A 501 27.53 14.96 -10.51
C LEU A 501 28.21 14.97 -9.14
N ALA A 502 28.99 13.93 -8.82
CA ALA A 502 29.73 13.86 -7.55
C ALA A 502 30.71 15.03 -7.38
N ASN A 503 31.54 15.31 -8.41
CA ASN A 503 32.50 16.43 -8.40
C ASN A 503 31.82 17.80 -8.25
N SER A 504 30.63 17.98 -8.83
CA SER A 504 29.86 19.23 -8.70
C SER A 504 29.29 19.35 -7.29
N ALA A 505 28.84 18.24 -6.69
CA ALA A 505 28.29 18.21 -5.34
C ALA A 505 29.34 18.45 -4.25
N GLU A 506 30.58 18.00 -4.43
CA GLU A 506 31.69 18.31 -3.51
C GLU A 506 31.95 19.82 -3.37
N ARG A 507 31.59 20.61 -4.39
CA ARG A 507 31.70 22.07 -4.40
C ARG A 507 30.46 22.79 -3.83
N LEU A 508 29.40 22.05 -3.50
CA LEU A 508 28.16 22.59 -2.95
C LEU A 508 28.13 22.46 -1.43
N PRO A 509 27.46 23.38 -0.72
CA PRO A 509 27.24 23.22 0.71
C PRO A 509 26.32 22.02 0.99
N SER A 510 26.54 21.36 2.12
CA SER A 510 25.74 20.20 2.56
C SER A 510 24.25 20.59 2.71
N GLY A 511 23.36 19.74 2.20
CA GLY A 511 21.91 20.00 2.25
C GLY A 511 21.36 20.87 1.10
N THR A 512 22.17 21.17 0.08
CA THR A 512 21.71 21.86 -1.13
C THR A 512 20.57 21.08 -1.80
N ARG A 513 19.50 21.80 -2.16
CA ARG A 513 18.34 21.24 -2.88
C ARG A 513 18.35 21.65 -4.34
N CYS A 514 18.02 20.71 -5.23
CA CYS A 514 17.82 20.97 -6.65
C CYS A 514 16.38 20.61 -7.05
N ALA A 515 15.79 21.41 -7.95
CA ALA A 515 14.44 21.16 -8.45
C ALA A 515 14.38 20.01 -9.46
N ASP A 516 15.48 19.74 -10.17
CA ASP A 516 15.55 18.71 -11.19
C ASP A 516 15.94 17.37 -10.57
N PRO A 517 15.10 16.30 -10.66
CA PRO A 517 15.43 15.01 -10.09
C PRO A 517 16.54 14.31 -10.89
N ALA A 518 17.39 13.55 -10.19
CA ALA A 518 18.41 12.69 -10.80
C ALA A 518 17.93 11.22 -10.84
N LEU A 519 18.72 10.28 -10.33
CA LEU A 519 18.36 8.87 -10.12
C LEU A 519 18.06 8.63 -8.63
N PRO A 520 17.37 7.55 -8.25
CA PRO A 520 16.69 6.55 -9.09
C PRO A 520 15.33 7.02 -9.63
N PHE A 521 14.73 6.21 -10.51
CA PHE A 521 13.30 6.33 -10.83
C PHE A 521 12.47 5.71 -9.70
N ILE A 522 11.35 6.34 -9.35
CA ILE A 522 10.48 5.87 -8.26
C ILE A 522 9.05 5.68 -8.77
N ARG A 523 8.37 4.62 -8.31
CA ARG A 523 6.93 4.46 -8.51
C ARG A 523 6.30 3.89 -7.24
N LEU A 524 5.03 4.24 -7.01
CA LEU A 524 4.25 3.68 -5.92
C LEU A 524 3.97 2.20 -6.22
N HIS A 525 4.32 1.30 -5.30
CA HIS A 525 4.04 -0.12 -5.45
C HIS A 525 2.68 -0.46 -4.83
N SER A 526 2.50 -0.19 -3.53
CA SER A 526 1.24 -0.41 -2.81
C SER A 526 1.29 0.21 -1.40
N PHE A 527 0.12 0.36 -0.79
CA PHE A 527 0.03 0.49 0.66
C PHE A 527 -0.08 -0.91 1.25
N PRO A 528 0.67 -1.23 2.31
CA PRO A 528 0.45 -2.48 3.04
C PRO A 528 -1.00 -2.48 3.53
N LEU A 529 -1.73 -3.56 3.21
CA LEU A 529 -3.02 -3.82 3.81
C LEU A 529 -2.80 -3.88 5.32
N HIS A 530 -3.59 -3.12 6.10
CA HIS A 530 -3.60 -3.26 7.55
C HIS A 530 -3.67 -4.77 7.87
N PRO A 531 -2.83 -5.29 8.79
CA PRO A 531 -2.97 -6.68 9.20
C PRO A 531 -4.43 -6.86 9.62
N SER A 532 -5.09 -7.89 9.08
CA SER A 532 -6.51 -8.22 9.33
C SER A 532 -6.90 -8.34 10.80
N GLN A 533 -5.90 -8.28 11.68
CA GLN A 533 -6.01 -8.21 13.13
C GLN A 533 -6.51 -6.84 13.63
N MET A 534 -6.44 -5.73 12.88
CA MET A 534 -6.85 -4.41 13.37
C MET A 534 -7.58 -3.57 12.32
N ASP A 535 -8.91 -3.66 12.28
CA ASP A 535 -9.73 -2.83 11.39
C ASP A 535 -10.41 -1.68 12.14
N LEU A 536 -10.52 -0.52 11.49
CA LEU A 536 -11.29 0.63 11.99
C LEU A 536 -12.80 0.39 11.83
N VAL A 537 -13.59 0.66 12.88
CA VAL A 537 -15.04 0.45 12.91
C VAL A 537 -15.76 1.77 13.19
N LYS A 538 -16.66 2.17 12.30
CA LYS A 538 -17.47 3.39 12.47
C LYS A 538 -18.49 3.18 13.60
N ARG A 539 -18.56 4.14 14.55
CA ARG A 539 -19.52 4.11 15.67
C ARG A 539 -20.90 4.59 15.23
N ASN A 540 -21.94 3.80 15.51
CA ASN A 540 -23.33 4.21 15.37
C ASN A 540 -23.84 4.84 16.67
N GLN A 541 -24.32 6.08 16.60
CA GLN A 541 -24.85 6.78 17.77
C GLN A 541 -26.23 6.21 18.18
N GLY A 542 -26.43 5.94 19.48
CA GLY A 542 -27.75 5.60 20.04
C GLY A 542 -28.07 4.11 20.25
N LYS A 543 -27.10 3.19 20.05
CA LYS A 543 -27.24 1.76 20.38
C LYS A 543 -26.09 1.30 21.28
N GLU A 544 -26.34 0.38 22.21
CA GLU A 544 -25.28 -0.26 23.02
C GLU A 544 -24.27 -1.00 22.13
N GLU A 545 -24.74 -1.61 21.05
CA GLU A 545 -23.92 -2.31 20.05
C GLU A 545 -23.44 -1.36 18.93
N TRP A 546 -22.63 -0.36 19.30
CA TRP A 546 -22.16 0.68 18.36
C TRP A 546 -21.37 0.14 17.16
N TRP A 547 -20.86 -1.09 17.24
CA TRP A 547 -20.04 -1.77 16.23
C TRP A 547 -20.86 -2.52 15.17
N LEU A 548 -22.14 -2.78 15.42
CA LEU A 548 -23.01 -3.40 14.42
C LEU A 548 -23.43 -2.33 13.42
N GLY A 549 -23.02 -2.50 12.16
CA GLY A 549 -23.43 -1.62 11.05
C GLY A 549 -24.94 -1.43 11.02
N SER A 550 -25.41 -0.33 10.41
CA SER A 550 -26.85 -0.15 10.19
C SER A 550 -27.34 -1.35 9.38
N ALA A 551 -28.08 -2.26 10.03
CA ALA A 551 -28.70 -3.38 9.33
C ALA A 551 -29.54 -2.80 8.17
N PRO A 552 -29.48 -3.36 6.95
CA PRO A 552 -30.38 -2.94 5.89
C PRO A 552 -31.80 -3.08 6.44
N SER A 553 -32.50 -1.95 6.60
CA SER A 553 -33.82 -1.92 7.22
C SER A 553 -34.82 -2.63 6.33
N GLY A 554 -35.09 -3.90 6.62
CA GLY A 554 -36.11 -4.71 5.98
C GLY A 554 -36.35 -6.00 6.77
N PRO A 555 -37.56 -6.59 6.73
CA PRO A 555 -37.95 -7.72 7.59
C PRO A 555 -37.42 -9.08 7.10
N PHE A 556 -36.49 -9.11 6.14
CA PHE A 556 -35.97 -10.34 5.53
C PHE A 556 -34.47 -10.50 5.77
N ILE A 557 -34.10 -11.66 6.31
CA ILE A 557 -32.73 -12.10 6.63
C ILE A 557 -31.85 -12.22 5.37
N TYR A 558 -32.44 -12.24 4.17
CA TYR A 558 -31.74 -12.35 2.90
C TYR A 558 -32.33 -11.39 1.86
N THR A 559 -31.61 -10.33 1.50
CA THR A 559 -31.91 -9.47 0.34
C THR A 559 -30.92 -9.82 -0.78
N PRO A 560 -31.30 -10.65 -1.78
CA PRO A 560 -30.38 -11.12 -2.84
C PRO A 560 -30.02 -10.04 -3.87
N PHE A 561 -30.50 -8.80 -3.70
CA PHE A 561 -30.25 -7.66 -4.58
C PHE A 561 -29.32 -6.60 -3.99
N SER A 562 -28.89 -6.73 -2.72
CA SER A 562 -27.71 -6.02 -2.20
C SER A 562 -26.42 -6.79 -2.54
N LYS A 563 -26.31 -7.24 -3.80
CA LYS A 563 -24.99 -7.41 -4.43
C LYS A 563 -24.40 -6.02 -4.40
N GLY A 564 -23.29 -5.89 -3.66
CA GLY A 564 -22.68 -4.63 -3.29
C GLY A 564 -22.79 -3.59 -4.38
N GLU A 565 -23.19 -2.38 -3.98
CA GLU A 565 -22.79 -1.20 -4.73
C GLU A 565 -21.35 -1.46 -5.18
N PRO A 566 -21.05 -1.35 -6.49
CA PRO A 566 -19.67 -1.48 -6.92
C PRO A 566 -18.93 -0.46 -6.06
N ILE A 567 -18.03 -0.94 -5.20
CA ILE A 567 -17.01 -0.08 -4.63
C ILE A 567 -16.41 0.54 -5.88
N ASP A 568 -16.68 1.82 -6.10
CA ASP A 568 -16.06 2.58 -7.17
C ASP A 568 -14.57 2.35 -6.95
N SER A 569 -13.99 1.48 -7.77
CA SER A 569 -12.62 0.98 -7.66
C SER A 569 -11.59 2.09 -7.95
N SER A 570 -12.04 3.35 -7.95
CA SER A 570 -11.27 4.55 -8.21
C SER A 570 -10.95 5.38 -6.95
N LYS A 571 -11.53 5.08 -5.78
CA LYS A 571 -11.19 5.78 -4.52
C LYS A 571 -11.18 4.83 -3.33
N GLN A 572 -10.10 4.07 -3.15
CA GLN A 572 -9.77 3.54 -1.82
C GLN A 572 -9.36 4.75 -0.98
N ASP A 573 -10.11 5.07 0.08
CA ASP A 573 -9.69 6.07 1.06
C ASP A 573 -8.85 5.37 2.13
N VAL A 574 -7.64 5.87 2.38
CA VAL A 574 -6.74 5.33 3.41
C VAL A 574 -6.83 6.21 4.64
N VAL A 575 -7.02 5.58 5.81
CA VAL A 575 -7.10 6.27 7.10
C VAL A 575 -5.82 6.00 7.89
N TRP A 576 -5.17 7.06 8.35
CA TRP A 576 -3.99 7.04 9.19
C TRP A 576 -4.30 7.60 10.57
N ILE A 577 -3.53 7.21 11.58
CA ILE A 577 -3.80 7.57 12.98
C ILE A 577 -2.59 8.32 13.53
N ILE A 578 -2.83 9.43 14.23
CA ILE A 578 -1.75 10.24 14.83
C ILE A 578 -0.94 9.39 15.82
N GLY A 579 0.39 9.49 15.73
CA GLY A 579 1.33 8.81 16.63
C GLY A 579 1.62 7.35 16.29
N GLU A 580 0.93 6.76 15.30
CA GLU A 580 1.20 5.39 14.86
C GLU A 580 2.09 5.36 13.61
N PRO A 581 3.09 4.47 13.55
CA PRO A 581 3.98 4.37 12.39
C PRO A 581 3.23 3.79 11.18
N ILE A 582 3.25 4.52 10.07
CA ILE A 582 2.71 4.05 8.80
C ILE A 582 3.83 3.53 7.91
N GLN A 583 3.46 2.69 6.95
CA GLN A 583 4.37 2.11 5.96
C GLN A 583 3.80 2.30 4.56
N VAL A 584 4.67 2.58 3.59
CA VAL A 584 4.35 2.71 2.16
C VAL A 584 5.40 1.94 1.37
N LEU A 585 4.95 1.06 0.46
CA LEU A 585 5.86 0.31 -0.41
C LEU A 585 6.13 1.10 -1.68
N VAL A 586 7.40 1.40 -1.93
CA VAL A 586 7.88 2.15 -3.10
C VAL A 586 8.88 1.30 -3.86
N GLU A 587 8.79 1.30 -5.18
CA GLU A 587 9.76 0.62 -6.03
C GLU A 587 10.73 1.63 -6.64
N LEU A 588 12.02 1.33 -6.53
CA LEU A 588 13.12 2.09 -7.09
C LEU A 588 13.72 1.35 -8.28
N ALA A 589 14.09 2.07 -9.35
CA ALA A 589 14.81 1.51 -10.48
C ALA A 589 16.09 2.30 -10.81
N ASN A 590 17.18 1.57 -10.99
CA ASN A 590 18.46 2.06 -11.51
C ASN A 590 18.71 1.45 -12.90
N PRO A 591 18.38 2.15 -14.00
CA PRO A 591 18.58 1.66 -15.36
C PRO A 591 19.98 1.96 -15.92
N CYS A 592 20.92 2.45 -15.10
CA CYS A 592 22.28 2.80 -15.54
C CYS A 592 23.27 1.65 -15.28
N GLY A 593 24.40 1.69 -16.00
CA GLY A 593 25.46 0.69 -15.97
C GLY A 593 26.45 0.80 -14.80
N PHE A 594 26.06 1.42 -13.68
CA PHE A 594 26.89 1.60 -12.48
C PHE A 594 26.06 1.46 -11.19
N ASP A 595 26.75 1.22 -10.07
CA ASP A 595 26.13 1.09 -8.74
C ASP A 595 25.64 2.44 -8.21
N LEU A 596 24.36 2.53 -7.84
CA LEU A 596 23.76 3.75 -7.33
C LEU A 596 23.59 3.67 -5.81
N ILE A 597 24.27 4.56 -5.09
CA ILE A 597 24.16 4.71 -3.64
C ILE A 597 23.23 5.89 -3.32
N VAL A 598 22.17 5.61 -2.56
CA VAL A 598 21.23 6.61 -2.06
C VAL A 598 21.47 6.78 -0.57
N ASP A 599 21.96 7.96 -0.18
CA ASP A 599 22.39 8.26 1.19
C ASP A 599 21.19 8.36 2.14
N SER A 600 20.13 9.04 1.71
CA SER A 600 18.88 9.11 2.48
C SER A 600 17.66 9.19 1.56
N LEU A 601 16.63 8.43 1.88
CA LEU A 601 15.38 8.34 1.13
C LEU A 601 14.20 8.29 2.09
N TYR A 602 13.21 9.15 1.87
CA TYR A 602 11.99 9.22 2.69
C TYR A 602 10.82 9.81 1.89
N LEU A 603 9.60 9.67 2.43
CA LEU A 603 8.38 10.17 1.79
C LEU A 603 8.38 11.70 1.74
N SER A 604 7.98 12.28 0.60
CA SER A 604 7.72 13.71 0.49
C SER A 604 6.31 13.99 1.00
N VAL A 605 6.17 14.84 2.02
CA VAL A 605 4.89 15.31 2.55
C VAL A 605 4.98 16.82 2.80
N HIS A 606 4.06 17.59 2.22
CA HIS A 606 4.12 19.05 2.22
C HIS A 606 3.46 19.70 3.46
N SER A 607 2.61 18.96 4.18
CA SER A 607 1.74 19.52 5.21
C SER A 607 2.40 19.72 6.58
N GLY A 608 3.67 19.37 6.78
CA GLY A 608 4.34 19.43 8.09
C GLY A 608 3.75 18.48 9.15
N ASN A 609 2.68 17.76 8.81
CA ASN A 609 1.91 16.90 9.71
C ASN A 609 2.42 15.44 9.68
N PHE A 610 3.64 15.21 9.23
CA PHE A 610 4.19 13.88 8.99
C PHE A 610 5.71 13.85 9.16
N ASP A 611 6.19 13.05 10.10
CA ASP A 611 7.60 12.80 10.36
C ASP A 611 8.06 11.55 9.62
N ALA A 612 8.71 11.74 8.47
CA ALA A 612 9.20 10.63 7.65
C ALA A 612 10.56 10.12 8.15
N PHE A 613 10.75 8.81 8.14
CA PHE A 613 12.01 8.18 8.56
C PHE A 613 12.95 7.93 7.37
N PRO A 614 14.16 8.53 7.35
CA PRO A 614 15.11 8.34 6.26
C PRO A 614 15.77 6.95 6.29
N ILE A 615 15.90 6.33 5.12
CA ILE A 615 16.64 5.08 4.92
C ILE A 615 17.73 5.24 3.85
N SER A 616 18.81 4.47 3.95
CA SER A 616 19.87 4.39 2.92
C SER A 616 19.70 3.12 2.08
N VAL A 617 19.91 3.21 0.76
CA VAL A 617 19.73 2.06 -0.17
C VAL A 617 20.85 2.04 -1.21
N SER A 618 21.38 0.85 -1.50
CA SER A 618 22.26 0.60 -2.65
C SER A 618 21.51 -0.19 -3.73
N LEU A 619 21.57 0.31 -4.97
CA LEU A 619 20.93 -0.28 -6.15
C LEU A 619 22.01 -0.69 -7.18
N PRO A 620 22.18 -2.00 -7.45
CA PRO A 620 23.07 -2.49 -8.51
C PRO A 620 22.71 -1.96 -9.91
N PRO A 621 23.58 -2.14 -10.92
CA PRO A 621 23.35 -1.66 -12.27
C PRO A 621 22.18 -2.42 -12.91
N ASN A 622 21.34 -1.71 -13.67
CA ASN A 622 20.16 -2.27 -14.35
C ASN A 622 19.23 -3.09 -13.42
N SER A 623 18.97 -2.60 -12.21
CA SER A 623 18.19 -3.32 -11.19
C SER A 623 17.01 -2.49 -10.66
N ALA A 624 15.96 -3.19 -10.22
CA ALA A 624 14.82 -2.60 -9.53
C ALA A 624 14.59 -3.29 -8.17
N LYS A 625 14.19 -2.52 -7.17
CA LYS A 625 14.01 -3.00 -5.79
C LYS A 625 12.81 -2.34 -5.12
N VAL A 626 11.95 -3.14 -4.51
CA VAL A 626 10.85 -2.66 -3.65
C VAL A 626 11.37 -2.45 -2.24
N ILE A 627 11.05 -1.29 -1.66
CA ILE A 627 11.46 -0.88 -0.32
C ILE A 627 10.25 -0.40 0.48
N THR A 628 10.36 -0.47 1.80
CA THR A 628 9.33 0.04 2.72
C THR A 628 9.80 1.38 3.29
N LEU A 629 9.06 2.44 3.01
CA LEU A 629 9.25 3.76 3.61
C LEU A 629 8.26 3.93 4.75
N SER A 630 8.71 4.49 5.87
CA SER A 630 7.90 4.64 7.08
C SER A 630 7.95 6.07 7.63
N GLY A 631 6.97 6.41 8.47
CA GLY A 631 6.92 7.69 9.18
C GLY A 631 5.72 7.76 10.12
N ILE A 632 5.61 8.84 10.88
CA ILE A 632 4.56 9.04 11.89
C ILE A 632 3.75 10.31 11.56
N PRO A 633 2.42 10.22 11.39
CA PRO A 633 1.57 11.40 11.31
C PRO A 633 1.49 12.14 12.66
N THR A 634 1.64 13.47 12.64
CA THR A 634 1.69 14.31 13.85
C THR A 634 0.41 15.11 14.11
N ALA A 635 -0.41 15.36 13.09
CA ALA A 635 -1.66 16.12 13.21
C ALA A 635 -2.79 15.57 12.33
N ALA A 636 -4.05 15.79 12.74
CA ALA A 636 -5.24 15.35 12.02
C ALA A 636 -5.46 16.21 10.76
N GLY A 637 -6.03 15.60 9.71
CA GLY A 637 -6.32 16.28 8.44
C GLY A 637 -5.95 15.46 7.22
N SER A 638 -6.12 16.02 6.03
CA SER A 638 -5.72 15.34 4.79
C SER A 638 -4.21 15.43 4.57
N VAL A 639 -3.60 14.31 4.19
CA VAL A 639 -2.17 14.24 3.87
C VAL A 639 -2.01 13.83 2.40
N ALA A 640 -1.11 14.52 1.69
CA ALA A 640 -0.76 14.19 0.33
C ALA A 640 0.70 13.72 0.26
N ILE A 641 0.93 12.56 -0.35
CA ILE A 641 2.26 12.01 -0.62
C ILE A 641 2.53 12.11 -2.13
N PRO A 642 3.02 13.25 -2.63
CA PRO A 642 3.29 13.40 -4.06
C PRO A 642 4.48 12.57 -4.57
N GLY A 643 5.36 12.11 -3.67
CA GLY A 643 6.61 11.47 -4.08
C GLY A 643 7.54 11.11 -2.92
N CYS A 644 8.84 11.09 -3.21
CA CYS A 644 9.91 10.85 -2.24
C CYS A 644 10.97 11.95 -2.33
N ILE A 645 11.58 12.28 -1.19
CA ILE A 645 12.79 13.10 -1.12
C ILE A 645 13.99 12.16 -1.11
N ILE A 646 14.94 12.42 -2.01
CA ILE A 646 16.10 11.57 -2.24
C ILE A 646 17.36 12.42 -2.09
N HIS A 647 18.29 11.97 -1.26
CA HIS A 647 19.66 12.48 -1.21
C HIS A 647 20.56 11.49 -1.94
N CYS A 648 21.04 11.91 -3.11
CA CYS A 648 21.90 11.09 -3.96
C CYS A 648 22.87 12.00 -4.72
N PHE A 649 24.11 11.55 -4.91
CA PHE A 649 25.20 12.38 -5.44
C PHE A 649 25.37 13.71 -4.68
N GLY A 650 25.24 13.69 -3.34
CA GLY A 650 25.46 14.85 -2.47
C GLY A 650 24.44 16.00 -2.55
N VAL A 651 23.35 15.84 -3.32
CA VAL A 651 22.29 16.86 -3.48
C VAL A 651 20.92 16.24 -3.19
N ILE A 652 20.04 17.03 -2.58
CA ILE A 652 18.69 16.61 -2.20
C ILE A 652 17.70 17.00 -3.31
N THR A 653 16.97 16.02 -3.85
CA THR A 653 15.97 16.22 -4.91
C THR A 653 14.63 15.60 -4.54
N GLU A 654 13.56 16.22 -5.02
CA GLU A 654 12.20 15.68 -4.89
C GLU A 654 11.79 14.93 -6.16
N HIS A 655 11.48 13.65 -5.99
CA HIS A 655 11.05 12.76 -7.05
C HIS A 655 9.54 12.55 -6.91
N LEU A 656 8.75 12.93 -7.92
CA LEU A 656 7.29 12.81 -7.87
C LEU A 656 6.84 11.53 -8.59
N PHE A 657 5.83 10.85 -8.04
CA PHE A 657 5.27 9.64 -8.66
C PHE A 657 4.64 9.95 -10.03
N ARG A 658 3.91 11.07 -10.12
CA ARG A 658 3.24 11.52 -11.34
C ARG A 658 4.17 11.68 -12.54
N ASP A 659 5.41 12.12 -12.32
CA ASP A 659 6.37 12.30 -13.42
C ASP A 659 6.77 10.98 -14.06
N VAL A 660 6.91 9.95 -13.22
CA VAL A 660 7.24 8.59 -13.65
C VAL A 660 6.02 7.94 -14.29
N ASP A 661 4.82 8.13 -13.75
CA ASP A 661 3.58 7.64 -14.37
C ASP A 661 3.39 8.20 -15.80
N ASN A 662 3.69 9.49 -16.00
CA ASN A 662 3.67 10.12 -17.32
C ASN A 662 4.73 9.53 -18.26
N LEU A 663 5.94 9.26 -17.74
CA LEU A 663 7.02 8.60 -18.49
C LEU A 663 6.62 7.19 -18.92
N LEU A 664 6.05 6.40 -18.00
CA LEU A 664 5.57 5.04 -18.25
C LEU A 664 4.43 5.03 -19.27
N LEU A 665 3.48 5.95 -19.16
CA LEU A 665 2.41 6.13 -20.12
C LEU A 665 2.96 6.48 -21.51
N GLY A 666 3.94 7.38 -21.57
CA GLY A 666 4.64 7.75 -22.81
C GLY A 666 5.40 6.57 -23.42
N ALA A 667 6.06 5.74 -22.61
CA ALA A 667 6.74 4.53 -23.06
C ALA A 667 5.76 3.49 -23.61
N ALA A 668 4.62 3.28 -22.95
CA ALA A 668 3.56 2.40 -23.43
C ALA A 668 2.94 2.87 -24.76
N GLN A 669 2.90 4.18 -24.98
CA GLN A 669 2.43 4.82 -26.23
C GLN A 669 3.52 4.91 -27.32
N GLY A 670 4.75 4.44 -27.05
CA GLY A 670 5.88 4.52 -27.99
C GLY A 670 6.44 5.94 -28.18
N LEU A 671 6.10 6.89 -27.29
CA LEU A 671 6.60 8.27 -27.31
C LEU A 671 7.96 8.40 -26.62
N VAL A 672 8.21 7.57 -25.60
CA VAL A 672 9.48 7.54 -24.84
C VAL A 672 10.33 6.35 -25.28
N LEU A 673 11.66 6.53 -25.29
CA LEU A 673 12.62 5.52 -25.75
C LEU A 673 12.56 4.20 -24.97
N SER A 674 12.39 4.25 -23.65
CA SER A 674 12.38 3.07 -22.80
C SER A 674 11.69 3.29 -21.47
N ASP A 675 11.05 2.24 -20.96
CA ASP A 675 10.58 2.16 -19.58
C ASP A 675 11.74 1.76 -18.64
N PRO A 676 12.11 2.60 -17.67
CA PRO A 676 13.24 2.34 -16.77
C PRO A 676 13.04 1.10 -15.88
N PHE A 677 11.80 0.77 -15.49
CA PHE A 677 11.52 -0.42 -14.66
C PHE A 677 11.60 -1.69 -15.49
N ARG A 678 11.07 -1.65 -16.73
CA ARG A 678 11.15 -2.78 -17.66
C ARG A 678 12.59 -3.10 -18.07
N CYS A 679 13.43 -2.07 -18.26
CA CYS A 679 14.87 -2.24 -18.50
C CYS A 679 15.57 -2.99 -17.36
N CYS A 680 15.08 -2.85 -16.13
CA CYS A 680 15.62 -3.48 -14.93
C CYS A 680 15.00 -4.85 -14.63
N GLY A 681 14.21 -5.42 -15.56
CA GLY A 681 13.55 -6.72 -15.37
C GLY A 681 12.35 -6.71 -14.41
N SER A 682 11.83 -5.54 -14.05
CA SER A 682 10.67 -5.43 -13.17
C SER A 682 9.38 -5.85 -13.88
N PRO A 683 8.44 -6.56 -13.20
CA PRO A 683 7.14 -6.88 -13.77
C PRO A 683 6.30 -5.62 -14.05
N THR A 684 5.45 -5.72 -15.07
CA THR A 684 4.45 -4.68 -15.38
C THR A 684 3.40 -4.63 -14.28
N LEU A 685 3.38 -3.55 -13.51
CA LEU A 685 2.33 -3.27 -12.52
C LEU A 685 1.26 -2.37 -13.15
N ARG A 686 0.00 -2.54 -12.75
CA ARG A 686 -1.05 -1.54 -13.05
C ARG A 686 -0.73 -0.26 -12.29
N ASN A 687 -0.93 0.91 -12.91
CA ASN A 687 -0.74 2.19 -12.24
C ASN A 687 -1.59 2.23 -10.97
N VAL A 688 -0.93 2.29 -9.81
CA VAL A 688 -1.57 2.42 -8.50
C VAL A 688 -1.75 3.90 -8.24
N SER A 689 -2.99 4.37 -8.24
CA SER A 689 -3.29 5.76 -7.87
C SER A 689 -3.07 5.96 -6.38
N ILE A 690 -2.52 7.12 -6.00
CA ILE A 690 -2.41 7.50 -4.60
C ILE A 690 -3.83 7.68 -4.04
N PRO A 691 -4.21 6.96 -2.98
CA PRO A 691 -5.50 7.09 -2.33
C PRO A 691 -5.63 8.44 -1.63
N ASN A 692 -6.85 8.89 -1.35
CA ASN A 692 -7.02 10.02 -0.43
C ASN A 692 -6.65 9.56 0.97
N ILE A 693 -5.67 10.22 1.58
CA ILE A 693 -5.21 9.88 2.93
C ILE A 693 -5.80 10.89 3.90
N SER A 694 -6.53 10.36 4.90
CA SER A 694 -7.09 11.14 6.01
C SER A 694 -6.45 10.69 7.31
N VAL A 695 -5.93 11.64 8.08
CA VAL A 695 -5.36 11.39 9.41
C VAL A 695 -6.41 11.71 10.47
N ILE A 696 -6.71 10.73 11.32
CA ILE A 696 -7.66 10.85 12.44
C ILE A 696 -6.91 10.95 13.79
N PRO A 697 -7.56 11.48 14.84
CA PRO A 697 -6.97 11.57 16.18
C PRO A 697 -6.49 10.21 16.72
N PRO A 698 -5.61 10.22 17.75
CA PRO A 698 -5.12 8.98 18.37
C PRO A 698 -6.28 8.10 18.84
N LEU A 699 -6.17 6.80 18.61
CA LEU A 699 -7.15 5.79 19.05
C LEU A 699 -6.51 4.83 20.05
N PRO A 700 -7.31 4.14 20.89
CA PRO A 700 -6.76 3.08 21.73
C PRO A 700 -6.15 1.97 20.88
N LEU A 701 -5.09 1.33 21.35
CA LEU A 701 -4.39 0.23 20.67
C LEU A 701 -4.30 -0.97 21.61
N LEU A 702 -5.13 -1.99 21.37
CA LEU A 702 -5.16 -3.20 22.18
C LEU A 702 -4.36 -4.31 21.50
N VAL A 703 -3.33 -4.82 22.16
CA VAL A 703 -2.49 -5.92 21.67
C VAL A 703 -2.82 -7.19 22.46
N SER A 704 -3.08 -8.30 21.77
CA SER A 704 -3.33 -9.60 22.40
C SER A 704 -2.10 -10.50 22.40
N HIS A 705 -1.88 -11.22 23.50
CA HIS A 705 -0.87 -12.25 23.64
C HIS A 705 -1.44 -13.46 24.39
N VAL A 706 -1.28 -14.67 23.86
CA VAL A 706 -1.68 -15.91 24.55
C VAL A 706 -0.64 -16.29 25.59
N VAL A 707 -1.03 -16.45 26.86
CA VAL A 707 -0.09 -16.76 27.95
C VAL A 707 0.30 -18.25 27.87
N GLY A 708 1.60 -18.54 27.69
CA GLY A 708 2.13 -19.93 27.74
C GLY A 708 2.82 -20.48 26.48
N GLY A 709 3.02 -19.71 25.41
CA GLY A 709 3.78 -20.13 24.22
C GLY A 709 3.34 -19.44 22.92
N ASP A 710 3.79 -19.95 21.75
CA ASP A 710 3.56 -19.41 20.38
C ASP A 710 2.09 -19.44 19.89
N GLY A 711 1.10 -19.45 20.79
CA GLY A 711 -0.32 -19.34 20.45
C GLY A 711 -0.99 -20.61 19.89
N ALA A 712 -0.23 -21.70 19.67
CA ALA A 712 -0.75 -22.97 19.19
C ALA A 712 -1.02 -23.95 20.34
N ALA A 713 -2.29 -24.29 20.59
CA ALA A 713 -2.68 -25.33 21.54
C ALA A 713 -2.94 -26.65 20.81
N ILE A 714 -2.20 -27.70 21.16
CA ILE A 714 -2.48 -29.07 20.71
C ILE A 714 -3.43 -29.70 21.73
N LEU A 715 -4.59 -30.14 21.26
CA LEU A 715 -5.64 -30.79 22.06
C LEU A 715 -6.00 -32.14 21.43
N TYR A 716 -6.28 -33.15 22.26
CA TYR A 716 -6.86 -34.41 21.78
C TYR A 716 -8.37 -34.31 21.66
N GLU A 717 -8.98 -35.09 20.76
CA GLU A 717 -10.44 -35.14 20.59
C GLU A 717 -11.18 -35.26 21.94
N GLY A 718 -12.12 -34.32 22.19
CA GLY A 718 -12.90 -34.27 23.43
C GLY A 718 -12.19 -33.66 24.64
N GLU A 719 -10.92 -33.27 24.53
CA GLU A 719 -10.16 -32.58 25.60
C GLU A 719 -10.72 -31.16 25.85
N ILE A 720 -10.83 -30.80 27.13
CA ILE A 720 -11.19 -29.45 27.59
C ILE A 720 -9.97 -28.78 28.20
N ARG A 721 -9.67 -27.54 27.80
CA ARG A 721 -8.53 -26.77 28.30
C ARG A 721 -8.84 -25.27 28.40
N ASP A 722 -8.33 -24.65 29.45
CA ASP A 722 -8.38 -23.20 29.63
C ASP A 722 -7.18 -22.52 28.96
N VAL A 723 -7.44 -21.54 28.12
CA VAL A 723 -6.45 -20.71 27.43
C VAL A 723 -6.54 -19.29 27.96
N TRP A 724 -5.41 -18.75 28.42
CA TRP A 724 -5.35 -17.42 29.00
C TRP A 724 -4.92 -16.40 27.94
N ILE A 725 -5.77 -15.43 27.64
CA ILE A 725 -5.51 -14.38 26.65
C ILE A 725 -5.24 -13.07 27.39
N ARG A 726 -4.03 -12.54 27.25
CA ARG A 726 -3.62 -11.27 27.83
C ARG A 726 -3.80 -10.15 26.82
N LEU A 727 -4.54 -9.11 27.20
CA LEU A 727 -4.82 -7.93 26.40
C LEU A 727 -4.13 -6.72 27.04
N ALA A 728 -3.23 -6.07 26.32
CA ALA A 728 -2.46 -4.92 26.78
C ALA A 728 -2.84 -3.67 25.98
N ASN A 729 -3.12 -2.55 26.66
CA ASN A 729 -3.31 -1.27 25.97
C ASN A 729 -1.93 -0.64 25.67
N ALA A 730 -1.44 -0.81 24.46
CA ALA A 730 -0.17 -0.23 23.98
C ALA A 730 -0.33 1.20 23.42
N GLY A 731 -1.55 1.74 23.41
CA GLY A 731 -1.86 3.07 22.87
C GLY A 731 -1.75 4.18 23.91
N THR A 732 -1.94 5.42 23.46
CA THR A 732 -1.95 6.62 24.33
C THR A 732 -3.34 6.96 24.88
N VAL A 733 -4.39 6.33 24.36
CA VAL A 733 -5.79 6.56 24.72
C VAL A 733 -6.33 5.37 25.54
N PRO A 734 -7.07 5.58 26.64
CA PRO A 734 -7.68 4.51 27.40
C PRO A 734 -8.78 3.78 26.61
N VAL A 735 -8.96 2.49 26.87
CA VAL A 735 -10.08 1.70 26.34
C VAL A 735 -11.25 1.83 27.30
N GLU A 736 -12.33 2.52 26.93
CA GLU A 736 -13.51 2.71 27.79
C GLU A 736 -14.62 1.70 27.50
N GLN A 737 -14.73 1.25 26.25
CA GLN A 737 -15.75 0.31 25.81
C GLN A 737 -15.10 -0.86 25.12
N ALA A 738 -15.46 -2.09 25.51
CA ALA A 738 -15.02 -3.30 24.82
C ALA A 738 -16.09 -4.41 24.83
N HIS A 739 -16.19 -5.13 23.72
CA HIS A 739 -17.12 -6.23 23.51
C HIS A 739 -16.41 -7.40 22.83
N ILE A 740 -16.62 -8.60 23.35
CA ILE A 740 -16.03 -9.83 22.82
C ILE A 740 -17.11 -10.64 22.08
N SER A 741 -16.77 -11.13 20.90
CA SER A 741 -17.61 -12.00 20.09
C SER A 741 -16.77 -13.14 19.49
N LEU A 742 -17.43 -14.23 19.08
CA LEU A 742 -16.77 -15.38 18.45
C LEU A 742 -17.04 -15.38 16.94
N SER A 743 -16.04 -15.76 16.16
CA SER A 743 -16.15 -15.94 14.71
C SER A 743 -15.29 -17.12 14.24
N GLY A 744 -15.40 -17.51 12.96
CA GLY A 744 -14.64 -18.63 12.38
C GLY A 744 -15.40 -19.95 12.35
N LYS A 745 -14.72 -21.03 11.96
CA LYS A 745 -15.28 -22.40 12.00
C LYS A 745 -15.10 -22.97 13.41
N ASN A 746 -15.97 -23.91 13.81
CA ASN A 746 -15.94 -24.55 15.13
C ASN A 746 -16.09 -23.57 16.32
N GLN A 747 -16.93 -22.55 16.20
CA GLN A 747 -17.23 -21.61 17.31
C GLN A 747 -17.80 -22.34 18.53
N ASP A 748 -18.58 -23.40 18.30
CA ASP A 748 -19.14 -24.26 19.34
C ASP A 748 -18.08 -24.98 20.20
N ALA A 749 -16.81 -24.95 19.76
CA ALA A 749 -15.67 -25.46 20.54
C ALA A 749 -15.34 -24.57 21.74
N VAL A 750 -15.72 -23.28 21.74
CA VAL A 750 -15.49 -22.38 22.87
C VAL A 750 -16.65 -22.52 23.86
N ILE A 751 -16.36 -23.06 25.04
CA ILE A 751 -17.39 -23.37 26.07
C ILE A 751 -17.76 -22.12 26.85
N SER A 752 -16.76 -21.35 27.29
CA SER A 752 -16.98 -20.12 28.06
C SER A 752 -15.87 -19.10 27.81
N VAL A 753 -16.25 -17.82 27.85
CA VAL A 753 -15.35 -16.67 27.86
C VAL A 753 -15.75 -15.81 29.05
N GLU A 754 -14.84 -15.60 30.00
CA GLU A 754 -15.10 -14.82 31.22
C GLU A 754 -15.19 -13.31 30.92
N TYR A 755 -16.31 -12.89 30.32
CA TYR A 755 -16.52 -11.51 29.87
C TYR A 755 -16.60 -10.49 31.02
N ASP A 756 -16.99 -10.93 32.21
CA ASP A 756 -17.11 -10.08 33.40
C ASP A 756 -15.74 -9.56 33.90
N ILE A 757 -14.66 -10.33 33.67
CA ILE A 757 -13.29 -9.90 33.96
C ILE A 757 -12.89 -8.74 33.05
N MET A 758 -13.29 -8.76 31.77
CA MET A 758 -13.02 -7.66 30.85
C MET A 758 -13.82 -6.40 31.22
N LYS A 759 -15.11 -6.55 31.53
CA LYS A 759 -15.98 -5.43 31.92
C LYS A 759 -15.52 -4.73 33.19
N SER A 760 -15.09 -5.49 34.20
CA SER A 760 -14.59 -4.93 35.47
C SER A 760 -13.25 -4.21 35.33
N ALA A 761 -12.47 -4.51 34.29
CA ALA A 761 -11.19 -3.87 34.01
C ALA A 761 -11.30 -2.60 33.13
N LEU A 762 -12.49 -2.24 32.63
CA LEU A 762 -12.69 -0.99 31.90
C LEU A 762 -12.85 0.20 32.87
N PRO A 763 -12.19 1.36 32.64
CA PRO A 763 -11.34 1.67 31.49
C PRO A 763 -9.89 1.16 31.64
N ILE A 764 -9.36 0.47 30.62
CA ILE A 764 -7.96 -0.01 30.60
C ILE A 764 -7.05 1.16 30.22
N LYS A 765 -6.25 1.64 31.17
CA LYS A 765 -5.35 2.79 30.93
C LYS A 765 -4.16 2.40 30.01
N PRO A 766 -3.51 3.37 29.36
CA PRO A 766 -2.25 3.14 28.66
C PRO A 766 -1.24 2.37 29.53
N GLY A 767 -0.75 1.23 29.02
CA GLY A 767 0.21 0.36 29.71
C GLY A 767 -0.39 -0.67 30.69
N GLU A 768 -1.70 -0.65 30.95
CA GLU A 768 -2.36 -1.68 31.76
C GLU A 768 -2.71 -2.93 30.94
N GLU A 769 -2.71 -4.08 31.61
CA GLU A 769 -2.97 -5.39 31.01
C GLU A 769 -4.11 -6.13 31.72
N VAL A 770 -4.91 -6.89 30.97
CA VAL A 770 -6.02 -7.71 31.48
C VAL A 770 -5.87 -9.12 30.94
N THR A 771 -6.03 -10.15 31.78
CA THR A 771 -5.96 -11.55 31.34
C THR A 771 -7.34 -12.19 31.42
N ILE A 772 -7.80 -12.75 30.31
CA ILE A 772 -9.12 -13.37 30.17
C ILE A 772 -8.94 -14.87 29.93
N PRO A 773 -9.44 -15.75 30.81
CA PRO A 773 -9.50 -17.18 30.54
C PRO A 773 -10.60 -17.50 29.51
N VAL A 774 -10.27 -18.37 28.57
CA VAL A 774 -11.15 -18.90 27.53
C VAL A 774 -11.13 -20.42 27.61
N THR A 775 -12.27 -21.03 27.93
CA THR A 775 -12.40 -22.48 28.06
C THR A 775 -12.75 -23.08 26.71
N ILE A 776 -11.96 -24.04 26.24
CA ILE A 776 -12.08 -24.59 24.89
C ILE A 776 -12.15 -26.12 24.92
N LYS A 777 -12.99 -26.70 24.07
CA LYS A 777 -13.15 -28.13 23.84
C LYS A 777 -12.72 -28.53 22.43
N ALA A 778 -11.87 -29.56 22.31
CA ALA A 778 -11.49 -30.10 21.01
C ALA A 778 -12.69 -30.74 20.30
N TRP A 779 -12.94 -30.31 19.05
CA TRP A 779 -14.01 -30.84 18.19
C TRP A 779 -13.64 -32.20 17.60
N GLN A 780 -14.64 -32.96 17.16
CA GLN A 780 -14.43 -34.24 16.49
C GLN A 780 -13.93 -34.04 15.05
N LEU A 781 -12.91 -34.80 14.65
CA LEU A 781 -12.49 -34.91 13.26
C LEU A 781 -13.51 -35.81 12.53
N SER A 782 -14.34 -35.24 11.66
CA SER A 782 -15.26 -36.05 10.84
C SER A 782 -14.49 -37.08 10.02
N MET A 783 -14.86 -38.36 10.14
CA MET A 783 -14.45 -39.43 9.22
C MET A 783 -15.11 -39.17 7.84
N GLY A 784 -14.49 -38.31 7.03
CA GLY A 784 -14.98 -37.94 5.70
C GLY A 784 -13.83 -37.77 4.71
N ASP A 785 -13.79 -38.68 3.73
CA ASP A 785 -12.93 -38.85 2.55
C ASP A 785 -11.47 -39.33 2.73
N PRO A 786 -11.18 -40.62 2.41
CA PRO A 786 -9.82 -41.15 2.32
C PRO A 786 -9.09 -40.82 1.00
N ASP A 787 -9.52 -39.80 0.25
CA ASP A 787 -9.02 -39.52 -1.11
C ASP A 787 -7.90 -38.45 -1.21
N TYR A 788 -7.18 -38.17 -0.13
CA TYR A 788 -6.03 -37.25 -0.13
C TYR A 788 -4.68 -37.88 0.26
N ALA A 789 -4.51 -39.19 0.04
CA ALA A 789 -3.25 -39.89 0.31
C ALA A 789 -2.65 -40.54 -0.95
N ALA A 790 -2.27 -39.72 -1.96
CA ALA A 790 -1.32 -40.11 -2.98
C ALA A 790 -0.50 -38.91 -3.47
N GLY A 791 0.64 -38.62 -2.82
CA GLY A 791 1.51 -37.55 -3.30
C GLY A 791 2.71 -37.14 -2.42
N LYS A 792 3.73 -38.00 -2.36
CA LYS A 792 5.17 -37.71 -2.18
C LYS A 792 5.70 -37.07 -0.88
N ASN A 793 6.54 -37.87 -0.23
CA ASN A 793 7.70 -37.55 0.62
C ASN A 793 8.31 -36.14 0.45
N THR A 794 8.38 -35.39 1.54
CA THR A 794 9.62 -34.69 1.97
C THR A 794 9.56 -34.41 3.47
N TYR A 795 10.63 -34.75 4.18
CA TYR A 795 10.81 -34.46 5.60
C TYR A 795 10.72 -32.95 5.87
N GLY A 796 9.83 -32.55 6.77
CA GLY A 796 9.72 -31.17 7.27
C GLY A 796 8.38 -30.95 7.96
N SER A 797 8.40 -30.82 9.28
CA SER A 797 7.25 -30.45 10.14
C SER A 797 6.46 -29.29 9.52
N ARG A 798 5.28 -29.59 8.97
CA ARG A 798 4.31 -28.58 8.54
C ARG A 798 3.01 -28.81 9.28
N VAL A 799 2.78 -27.96 10.27
CA VAL A 799 1.47 -27.72 10.89
C VAL A 799 0.45 -27.39 9.77
N PRO A 800 -0.75 -27.99 9.75
CA PRO A 800 -1.79 -27.62 8.79
C PRO A 800 -2.19 -26.15 9.01
N ARG A 801 -2.20 -25.36 7.95
CA ARG A 801 -2.37 -23.90 7.99
C ARG A 801 -3.86 -23.50 8.01
N ASP A 802 -4.27 -22.85 9.10
CA ASP A 802 -5.22 -21.72 9.26
C ASP A 802 -6.70 -21.77 8.79
N GLY A 803 -7.28 -22.94 8.48
CA GLY A 803 -8.67 -23.00 7.98
C GLY A 803 -9.79 -23.26 9.00
N SER A 804 -9.48 -23.78 10.19
CA SER A 804 -10.46 -24.45 11.07
C SER A 804 -10.51 -23.95 12.52
N SER A 805 -9.70 -22.94 12.88
CA SER A 805 -9.64 -22.42 14.24
C SER A 805 -10.74 -21.39 14.55
N PRO A 806 -11.33 -21.41 15.76
CA PRO A 806 -12.17 -20.33 16.24
C PRO A 806 -11.35 -19.05 16.43
N MET A 807 -11.98 -17.91 16.21
CA MET A 807 -11.37 -16.59 16.24
C MET A 807 -12.12 -15.73 17.25
N LEU A 808 -11.42 -15.16 18.22
CA LEU A 808 -11.98 -14.20 19.16
C LEU A 808 -11.96 -12.80 18.53
N VAL A 809 -13.11 -12.15 18.44
CA VAL A 809 -13.25 -10.80 17.84
C VAL A 809 -13.62 -9.81 18.93
N ILE A 810 -12.73 -8.87 19.20
CA ILE A 810 -12.85 -7.86 20.24
C ILE A 810 -13.09 -6.50 19.58
N HIS A 811 -14.28 -5.94 19.78
CA HIS A 811 -14.61 -4.57 19.38
C HIS A 811 -14.34 -3.63 20.54
N TYR A 812 -13.48 -2.65 20.38
CA TYR A 812 -13.09 -1.75 21.47
C TYR A 812 -12.96 -0.30 21.00
N ALA A 813 -13.21 0.64 21.90
CA ALA A 813 -13.16 2.05 21.57
C ALA A 813 -12.91 2.94 22.81
N GLY A 814 -12.40 4.13 22.54
CA GLY A 814 -12.05 5.13 23.55
C GLY A 814 -13.19 6.10 23.87
N PRO A 815 -12.88 7.23 24.52
CA PRO A 815 -13.83 8.26 24.91
C PRO A 815 -14.64 8.82 23.74
N LEU A 816 -15.88 9.23 24.02
CA LEU A 816 -16.76 9.87 23.03
C LEU A 816 -16.37 11.34 22.75
N ALA A 817 -15.62 11.97 23.65
CA ALA A 817 -15.09 13.33 23.52
C ALA A 817 -13.63 13.38 24.04
N LEU A 818 -12.76 14.07 23.31
CA LEU A 818 -11.38 14.32 23.75
C LEU A 818 -11.38 15.36 24.88
N PRO A 819 -10.54 15.20 25.92
CA PRO A 819 -10.41 16.21 26.97
C PRO A 819 -9.73 17.46 26.40
N GLY A 820 -10.50 18.49 26.06
CA GLY A 820 -9.97 19.81 25.70
C GLY A 820 -10.71 20.60 24.60
N GLU A 821 -11.58 19.98 23.81
CA GLU A 821 -12.33 20.69 22.76
C GLU A 821 -13.82 20.79 23.13
N ALA A 822 -14.19 21.92 23.74
CA ALA A 822 -15.57 22.37 23.74
C ALA A 822 -15.81 23.13 22.42
N SER A 823 -16.39 22.48 21.41
CA SER A 823 -16.94 23.20 20.26
C SER A 823 -18.33 22.71 19.90
N ALA A 824 -19.25 23.65 19.91
CA ALA A 824 -20.55 23.57 19.28
C ALA A 824 -20.39 23.47 17.76
N ASP A 825 -20.40 22.25 17.23
CA ASP A 825 -20.93 21.85 15.93
C ASP A 825 -20.64 20.35 15.77
N GLY A 826 -21.56 19.59 15.17
CA GLY A 826 -21.63 18.12 15.24
C GLY A 826 -20.33 17.38 14.86
N SER A 827 -19.42 17.22 15.83
CA SER A 827 -18.14 16.55 15.65
C SER A 827 -18.35 15.05 15.47
N ALA A 828 -17.80 14.50 14.39
CA ALA A 828 -17.83 13.07 14.13
C ALA A 828 -17.20 12.29 15.30
N VAL A 829 -17.97 11.37 15.89
CA VAL A 829 -17.50 10.51 16.97
C VAL A 829 -16.29 9.70 16.49
N PRO A 830 -15.17 9.66 17.26
CA PRO A 830 -13.99 8.91 16.86
C PRO A 830 -14.33 7.42 16.65
N PRO A 831 -13.85 6.78 15.58
CA PRO A 831 -14.16 5.39 15.29
C PRO A 831 -13.55 4.45 16.36
N GLY A 832 -14.13 3.26 16.49
CA GLY A 832 -13.56 2.18 17.28
C GLY A 832 -12.60 1.29 16.47
N ARG A 833 -12.08 0.25 17.10
CA ARG A 833 -11.23 -0.77 16.48
C ARG A 833 -11.80 -2.16 16.68
N ARG A 834 -11.44 -3.07 15.78
CA ARG A 834 -11.72 -4.50 15.86
C ARG A 834 -10.39 -5.25 15.93
N LEU A 835 -10.15 -5.96 17.04
CA LEU A 835 -9.04 -6.89 17.21
C LEU A 835 -9.50 -8.33 16.95
N VAL A 836 -8.82 -9.06 16.06
CA VAL A 836 -9.09 -10.48 15.82
C VAL A 836 -7.94 -11.32 16.37
N VAL A 837 -8.23 -12.19 17.34
CA VAL A 837 -7.28 -13.08 18.00
C VAL A 837 -7.56 -14.53 17.57
N PRO A 838 -6.71 -15.13 16.72
CA PRO A 838 -6.82 -16.53 16.36
C PRO A 838 -6.49 -17.44 17.55
N LEU A 839 -7.39 -18.37 17.86
CA LEU A 839 -7.11 -19.46 18.81
C LEU A 839 -6.57 -20.64 17.99
N HIS A 840 -5.27 -20.65 17.70
CA HIS A 840 -4.67 -21.71 16.88
C HIS A 840 -4.75 -23.06 17.63
N ILE A 841 -5.82 -23.81 17.39
CA ILE A 841 -6.05 -25.11 18.02
C ILE A 841 -5.81 -26.20 16.99
N CYS A 842 -4.88 -27.10 17.29
CA CYS A 842 -4.64 -28.31 16.53
C CYS A 842 -5.31 -29.47 17.27
N VAL A 843 -6.34 -30.07 16.67
CA VAL A 843 -6.97 -31.26 17.23
C VAL A 843 -6.27 -32.51 16.68
N LEU A 844 -5.77 -33.35 17.59
CA LEU A 844 -5.24 -34.67 17.28
C LEU A 844 -6.27 -35.75 17.63
N GLN A 845 -6.23 -36.86 16.90
CA GLN A 845 -7.02 -38.04 17.25
C GLN A 845 -6.55 -38.59 18.60
N GLY A 846 -7.49 -38.77 19.54
CA GLY A 846 -7.24 -39.33 20.87
C GLY A 846 -7.28 -40.86 20.88
N LEU A 847 -7.82 -41.45 21.95
CA LEU A 847 -8.11 -42.89 22.02
C LEU A 847 -9.05 -43.31 20.88
N SER A 848 -8.67 -44.34 20.12
CA SER A 848 -9.52 -44.86 19.05
C SER A 848 -10.33 -46.08 19.52
N SER A 849 -11.64 -46.05 19.31
CA SER A 849 -12.51 -47.20 19.55
C SER A 849 -12.32 -48.22 18.43
N VAL A 850 -11.79 -49.40 18.76
CA VAL A 850 -11.50 -50.45 17.77
C VAL A 850 -12.72 -51.34 17.53
N LYS A 851 -13.41 -51.74 18.61
CA LYS A 851 -14.56 -52.66 18.51
C LYS A 851 -15.46 -52.61 19.74
N ALA A 852 -16.77 -52.78 19.54
CA ALA A 852 -17.74 -53.02 20.60
C ALA A 852 -18.50 -54.33 20.30
N ARG A 853 -18.61 -55.25 21.25
CA ARG A 853 -19.36 -56.52 21.07
C ARG A 853 -20.02 -57.01 22.36
N LEU A 854 -21.08 -57.80 22.21
CA LEU A 854 -21.75 -58.49 23.32
C LEU A 854 -21.18 -59.92 23.47
N LEU A 855 -20.84 -60.29 24.70
CA LEU A 855 -20.42 -61.64 25.08
C LEU A 855 -21.50 -62.28 25.96
N SER A 856 -21.77 -63.58 25.75
CA SER A 856 -22.64 -64.40 26.60
C SER A 856 -21.83 -65.49 27.30
N MET A 857 -22.04 -65.70 28.60
CA MET A 857 -21.38 -66.72 29.40
C MET A 857 -22.40 -67.50 30.23
N GLU A 858 -22.37 -68.84 30.15
CA GLU A 858 -23.26 -69.73 30.90
C GLU A 858 -22.51 -70.34 32.10
N ILE A 859 -23.17 -70.42 33.26
CA ILE A 859 -22.63 -71.03 34.48
C ILE A 859 -23.53 -72.22 34.88
N PRO A 860 -23.01 -73.44 35.05
CA PRO A 860 -23.81 -74.61 35.42
C PRO A 860 -24.41 -74.50 36.84
N ALA A 861 -25.63 -75.00 37.05
CA ALA A 861 -26.33 -74.99 38.34
C ALA A 861 -26.18 -76.31 39.11
N HIS A 862 -26.31 -76.29 40.44
CA HIS A 862 -26.16 -77.47 41.31
C HIS A 862 -27.50 -78.03 41.81
N VAL A 863 -27.61 -79.36 41.98
CA VAL A 863 -28.76 -80.05 42.61
C VAL A 863 -28.57 -80.13 44.13
N SER A 864 -29.62 -79.88 44.95
CA SER A 864 -29.52 -79.90 46.42
C SER A 864 -30.69 -80.61 47.12
N GLU A 865 -30.51 -81.01 48.39
CA GLU A 865 -31.55 -81.63 49.23
C GLU A 865 -32.64 -80.63 49.69
N THR A 866 -32.30 -79.34 49.85
CA THR A 866 -33.24 -78.28 50.23
C THR A 866 -32.86 -76.98 49.53
N LEU A 867 -33.77 -76.42 48.73
CA LEU A 867 -33.59 -75.11 48.10
C LEU A 867 -33.65 -73.99 49.16
N PRO A 868 -32.81 -72.95 49.08
CA PRO A 868 -33.03 -71.72 49.84
C PRO A 868 -34.43 -71.17 49.54
N LYS A 869 -35.14 -70.66 50.57
CA LYS A 869 -36.39 -69.93 50.33
C LYS A 869 -36.08 -68.71 49.45
N PRO A 870 -36.90 -68.40 48.42
CA PRO A 870 -36.72 -67.19 47.63
C PRO A 870 -36.76 -65.98 48.57
N ALA A 871 -35.76 -65.09 48.46
CA ALA A 871 -35.68 -63.88 49.25
C ALA A 871 -36.70 -62.83 48.77
N TYR A 872 -37.98 -63.12 48.96
CA TYR A 872 -39.05 -62.13 48.93
C TYR A 872 -39.98 -62.42 50.11
N ALA A 873 -40.11 -61.44 50.98
CA ALA A 873 -40.85 -61.44 52.24
C ALA A 873 -40.16 -62.13 53.44
N GLU A 874 -39.23 -61.41 54.06
CA GLU A 874 -39.13 -61.32 55.52
C GLU A 874 -38.31 -60.05 55.86
N GLU A 875 -39.02 -58.94 56.08
CA GLU A 875 -38.46 -57.79 56.76
C GLU A 875 -38.46 -58.04 58.28
N SER A 876 -37.39 -57.55 58.91
CA SER A 876 -37.22 -57.31 60.34
C SER A 876 -36.78 -58.53 61.20
N LEU A 877 -35.53 -58.50 61.66
CA LEU A 877 -35.18 -57.98 63.00
C LEU A 877 -33.71 -58.32 63.36
N ILE A 878 -33.06 -57.31 63.93
CA ILE A 878 -31.90 -57.32 64.86
C ILE A 878 -30.50 -57.04 64.29
N GLU A 879 -29.95 -56.00 64.90
CA GLU A 879 -28.68 -55.28 64.76
C GLU A 879 -27.42 -56.06 65.22
N GLU A 880 -26.27 -55.41 64.94
CA GLU A 880 -24.93 -55.55 65.55
C GLU A 880 -24.02 -56.66 64.97
N HIS A 881 -22.77 -56.44 64.50
CA HIS A 881 -21.85 -55.30 64.46
C HIS A 881 -20.90 -55.49 63.24
N ALA A 882 -20.57 -54.43 62.49
CA ALA A 882 -19.62 -54.51 61.37
C ALA A 882 -18.41 -53.55 61.54
N PHE A 883 -17.20 -54.13 61.46
CA PHE A 883 -15.94 -53.43 61.18
C PHE A 883 -15.86 -53.05 59.69
N PRO A 884 -15.16 -51.95 59.32
CA PRO A 884 -15.13 -51.46 57.95
C PRO A 884 -14.08 -52.21 57.11
N GLY A 885 -14.55 -53.04 56.18
CA GLY A 885 -13.71 -53.69 55.17
C GLY A 885 -14.53 -54.00 53.92
N ASN A 886 -14.13 -53.40 52.80
CA ASN A 886 -14.50 -53.71 51.41
C ASN A 886 -15.99 -53.94 51.08
N THR A 887 -16.67 -52.85 50.71
CA THR A 887 -17.95 -52.87 49.97
C THR A 887 -17.76 -53.25 48.49
N THR A 888 -16.94 -54.27 48.20
CA THR A 888 -16.79 -54.86 46.85
C THR A 888 -17.57 -56.16 46.68
N ASP A 889 -18.13 -56.71 47.76
CA ASP A 889 -18.75 -58.04 47.76
C ASP A 889 -20.28 -58.04 47.49
N SER A 890 -20.85 -56.93 46.99
CA SER A 890 -22.23 -56.90 46.49
C SER A 890 -22.35 -57.07 44.98
N LEU A 891 -21.27 -57.47 44.30
CA LEU A 891 -21.25 -57.78 42.87
C LEU A 891 -22.09 -59.03 42.62
N VAL A 892 -23.35 -58.82 42.22
CA VAL A 892 -24.31 -59.83 41.75
C VAL A 892 -24.54 -60.98 42.75
N LYS A 893 -25.57 -60.91 43.61
CA LYS A 893 -26.03 -62.08 44.37
C LYS A 893 -26.61 -63.11 43.39
N ILE A 894 -25.83 -64.09 42.99
CA ILE A 894 -26.27 -65.17 42.10
C ILE A 894 -26.65 -66.41 42.93
N ASP A 895 -27.82 -67.03 42.70
CA ASP A 895 -28.32 -68.21 43.44
C ASP A 895 -27.93 -69.53 42.74
N PRO A 896 -26.87 -70.24 43.18
CA PRO A 896 -26.25 -71.37 42.45
C PRO A 896 -27.15 -72.60 42.29
N TYR A 897 -28.33 -72.60 42.89
CA TYR A 897 -29.27 -73.72 42.89
C TYR A 897 -30.54 -73.48 42.04
N ARG A 898 -30.77 -72.24 41.57
CA ARG A 898 -31.88 -71.89 40.68
C ARG A 898 -31.35 -71.48 39.30
N GLY A 899 -31.90 -72.10 38.25
CA GLY A 899 -31.37 -71.97 36.90
C GLY A 899 -31.85 -70.73 36.13
N SER A 900 -31.06 -69.65 36.11
CA SER A 900 -31.14 -68.56 35.12
C SER A 900 -29.78 -67.86 34.91
N TRP A 901 -28.81 -68.53 34.27
CA TRP A 901 -27.42 -68.07 34.21
C TRP A 901 -26.95 -67.86 32.77
N GLY A 902 -27.28 -66.70 32.20
CA GLY A 902 -26.66 -66.18 30.97
C GLY A 902 -26.10 -64.79 31.24
N LEU A 903 -24.87 -64.71 31.75
CA LEU A 903 -24.16 -63.45 31.99
C LEU A 903 -23.89 -62.77 30.65
N ARG A 904 -24.35 -61.53 30.50
CA ARG A 904 -24.12 -60.73 29.29
C ARG A 904 -23.16 -59.58 29.58
N LEU A 905 -22.03 -59.58 28.90
CA LEU A 905 -20.97 -58.58 29.06
C LEU A 905 -20.84 -57.75 27.78
N LEU A 906 -20.86 -56.43 27.89
CA LEU A 906 -20.47 -55.53 26.82
C LEU A 906 -18.96 -55.34 26.85
N GLU A 907 -18.28 -55.72 25.77
CA GLU A 907 -16.84 -55.53 25.60
C GLU A 907 -16.55 -54.32 24.72
N LEU A 908 -15.73 -53.40 25.22
CA LEU A 908 -15.20 -52.25 24.50
C LEU A 908 -13.68 -52.41 24.34
N GLU A 909 -13.21 -52.54 23.11
CA GLU A 909 -11.78 -52.58 22.76
C GLU A 909 -11.30 -51.18 22.39
N LEU A 910 -10.41 -50.64 23.23
CA LEU A 910 -9.86 -49.29 23.11
C LEU A 910 -8.37 -49.39 22.83
N SER A 911 -7.88 -48.72 21.79
CA SER A 911 -6.45 -48.63 21.48
C SER A 911 -5.93 -47.22 21.71
N ASN A 912 -4.71 -47.13 22.24
CA ASN A 912 -4.00 -45.87 22.41
C ASN A 912 -2.90 -45.74 21.35
N PRO A 913 -3.16 -45.03 20.23
CA PRO A 913 -2.13 -44.78 19.21
C PRO A 913 -1.19 -43.62 19.58
N THR A 914 -1.29 -43.06 20.78
CA THR A 914 -0.57 -41.84 21.19
C THR A 914 0.55 -42.14 22.18
N ASP A 915 1.51 -41.22 22.28
CA ASP A 915 2.65 -41.29 23.22
C ASP A 915 2.26 -41.00 24.68
N VAL A 916 0.97 -40.79 24.94
CA VAL A 916 0.44 -40.31 26.22
C VAL A 916 -0.36 -41.43 26.90
N VAL A 917 -0.14 -41.66 28.19
CA VAL A 917 -0.86 -42.69 28.97
C VAL A 917 -2.27 -42.19 29.30
N PHE A 918 -3.28 -43.03 29.03
CA PHE A 918 -4.67 -42.75 29.41
C PHE A 918 -5.13 -43.67 30.56
N GLU A 919 -5.75 -43.09 31.58
CA GLU A 919 -6.55 -43.81 32.57
C GLU A 919 -8.03 -43.72 32.19
N ILE A 920 -8.68 -44.85 32.02
CA ILE A 920 -10.10 -44.94 31.67
C ILE A 920 -10.91 -45.30 32.90
N SER A 921 -11.96 -44.54 33.16
CA SER A 921 -12.97 -44.82 34.18
C SER A 921 -14.32 -45.03 33.52
N VAL A 922 -15.00 -46.12 33.88
CA VAL A 922 -16.39 -46.38 33.48
C VAL A 922 -17.30 -46.18 34.69
N SER A 923 -18.35 -45.39 34.51
CA SER A 923 -19.40 -45.19 35.50
C SER A 923 -20.75 -45.60 34.90
N VAL A 924 -21.54 -46.35 35.67
CA VAL A 924 -22.90 -46.77 35.29
C VAL A 924 -23.90 -46.17 36.27
N LEU A 925 -24.87 -45.42 35.75
CA LEU A 925 -25.97 -44.88 36.53
C LEU A 925 -27.05 -45.97 36.75
N VAL A 926 -27.28 -46.38 38.00
CA VAL A 926 -28.33 -47.34 38.39
C VAL A 926 -29.44 -46.59 39.14
N GLU A 927 -30.69 -46.77 38.74
CA GLU A 927 -31.86 -46.23 39.45
C GLU A 927 -32.25 -47.19 40.60
N ASN A 928 -32.30 -46.69 41.84
CA ASN A 928 -32.86 -47.44 42.97
C ASN A 928 -34.40 -47.44 42.89
N PRO A 929 -35.09 -48.60 42.82
CA PRO A 929 -36.55 -48.65 42.64
C PRO A 929 -37.35 -48.55 43.95
N SER A 930 -36.76 -48.07 45.05
CA SER A 930 -37.48 -47.90 46.32
C SER A 930 -37.24 -46.52 46.93
N LYS A 931 -38.10 -45.58 46.52
CA LYS A 931 -38.58 -44.40 47.27
C LYS A 931 -39.30 -43.49 46.28
N GLU A 932 -40.57 -43.79 46.02
CA GLU A 932 -41.50 -42.76 45.55
C GLU A 932 -41.92 -41.89 46.75
N ASP A 933 -42.06 -40.59 46.47
CA ASP A 933 -42.60 -39.53 47.31
C ASP A 933 -41.70 -38.91 48.40
N SER A 934 -40.87 -37.93 48.00
CA SER A 934 -40.88 -36.59 48.64
C SER A 934 -40.01 -35.59 47.86
N LEU A 935 -40.66 -34.49 47.47
CA LEU A 935 -40.05 -33.32 46.84
C LEU A 935 -39.21 -32.54 47.88
N THR A 936 -37.90 -32.41 47.69
CA THR A 936 -37.09 -31.21 47.96
C THR A 936 -35.65 -31.44 47.48
N SER A 937 -35.17 -30.55 46.61
CA SER A 937 -33.85 -30.59 45.99
C SER A 937 -32.76 -30.05 46.92
N VAL A 938 -32.03 -30.97 47.55
CA VAL A 938 -30.63 -30.78 47.96
C VAL A 938 -29.90 -32.01 47.42
N GLU A 939 -28.80 -31.77 46.71
CA GLU A 939 -27.97 -32.77 46.02
C GLU A 939 -27.64 -33.94 46.95
N HIS A 940 -28.37 -35.05 46.79
CA HIS A 940 -28.02 -36.33 47.39
C HIS A 940 -27.24 -37.14 46.36
N ASP A 941 -26.02 -37.52 46.76
CA ASP A 941 -25.10 -38.42 46.07
C ASP A 941 -25.84 -39.53 45.33
N VAL A 942 -25.89 -39.40 44.00
CA VAL A 942 -26.09 -40.54 43.11
C VAL A 942 -24.90 -41.43 43.36
N ALA A 943 -25.12 -42.64 43.88
CA ALA A 943 -24.05 -43.62 44.05
C ALA A 943 -23.56 -44.04 42.65
N ASP A 944 -22.60 -43.28 42.10
CA ASP A 944 -21.89 -43.63 40.88
C ASP A 944 -21.09 -44.91 41.17
N PHE A 945 -21.58 -46.04 40.66
CA PHE A 945 -20.82 -47.29 40.71
C PHE A 945 -19.66 -47.19 39.72
N GLY A 946 -18.47 -46.90 40.25
CA GLY A 946 -17.22 -46.82 39.48
C GLY A 946 -16.56 -48.19 39.34
N TYR A 947 -16.31 -48.61 38.10
CA TYR A 947 -15.44 -49.75 37.82
C TYR A 947 -13.97 -49.36 38.07
N PRO A 948 -13.09 -50.32 38.40
CA PRO A 948 -11.66 -50.05 38.55
C PRO A 948 -11.11 -49.39 37.27
N LYS A 949 -10.23 -48.40 37.46
CA LYS A 949 -9.64 -47.66 36.35
C LYS A 949 -8.74 -48.57 35.50
N THR A 950 -8.87 -48.48 34.18
CA THR A 950 -8.05 -49.23 33.23
C THR A 950 -7.00 -48.30 32.63
N ARG A 951 -5.72 -48.60 32.85
CA ARG A 951 -4.61 -47.87 32.24
C ARG A 951 -4.30 -48.43 30.85
N ILE A 952 -4.17 -47.56 29.84
CA ILE A 952 -3.73 -47.91 28.48
C ILE A 952 -2.45 -47.15 28.16
N ASP A 953 -1.34 -47.88 28.09
CA ASP A 953 -0.05 -47.34 27.64
C ASP A 953 0.01 -47.22 26.11
N ARG A 954 1.03 -46.51 25.62
CA ARG A 954 1.29 -46.27 24.19
C ARG A 954 1.30 -47.58 23.39
N ASP A 955 0.65 -47.58 22.23
CA ASP A 955 0.59 -48.69 21.25
C ASP A 955 -0.05 -49.98 21.79
N TYR A 956 -0.67 -49.94 22.98
CA TYR A 956 -1.44 -51.05 23.53
C TYR A 956 -2.94 -50.86 23.36
N SER A 957 -3.68 -51.97 23.31
CA SER A 957 -5.12 -52.00 23.43
C SER A 957 -5.55 -52.64 24.75
N ALA A 958 -6.63 -52.13 25.33
CA ALA A 958 -7.27 -52.74 26.50
C ALA A 958 -8.74 -53.02 26.21
N ARG A 959 -9.25 -54.08 26.84
CA ARG A 959 -10.65 -54.49 26.77
C ARG A 959 -11.34 -54.13 28.08
N VAL A 960 -12.39 -53.34 27.97
CA VAL A 960 -13.22 -52.93 29.11
C VAL A 960 -14.51 -53.73 29.05
N LEU A 961 -14.79 -54.53 30.09
CA LEU A 961 -15.96 -55.40 30.19
C LEU A 961 -16.99 -54.78 31.13
N ILE A 962 -18.22 -54.61 30.66
CA ILE A 962 -19.32 -54.01 31.42
C ILE A 962 -20.45 -55.04 31.55
N PRO A 963 -20.76 -55.55 32.77
CA PRO A 963 -21.91 -56.42 33.04
C PRO A 963 -23.23 -55.71 32.74
N LEU A 964 -24.12 -56.37 31.97
CA LEU A 964 -25.42 -55.81 31.60
C LEU A 964 -26.60 -56.32 32.46
N GLU A 965 -26.34 -57.08 33.53
CA GLU A 965 -27.40 -57.76 34.30
C GLU A 965 -28.31 -56.81 35.09
N HIS A 966 -27.80 -55.65 35.50
CA HIS A 966 -28.58 -54.61 36.20
C HIS A 966 -29.55 -53.86 35.29
N PHE A 967 -29.59 -54.18 33.99
CA PHE A 967 -30.45 -53.52 33.02
C PHE A 967 -31.61 -54.40 32.53
N LYS A 968 -31.86 -55.56 33.17
CA LYS A 968 -33.07 -56.37 32.93
C LYS A 968 -34.32 -55.61 33.39
N LEU A 969 -35.39 -55.66 32.60
CA LEU A 969 -36.67 -55.03 32.95
C LEU A 969 -37.37 -55.81 34.08
N PRO A 970 -38.02 -55.13 35.05
CA PRO A 970 -38.88 -55.79 36.01
C PRO A 970 -40.06 -56.47 35.30
N VAL A 971 -40.46 -57.65 35.80
CA VAL A 971 -41.53 -58.56 35.31
C VAL A 971 -42.50 -57.89 34.33
N LEU A 972 -42.41 -58.31 33.06
CA LEU A 972 -43.17 -57.73 31.95
C LEU A 972 -44.66 -58.02 32.11
N ASP A 973 -45.48 -56.99 31.99
CA ASP A 973 -46.92 -57.08 31.87
C ASP A 973 -47.30 -57.07 30.38
N GLY A 974 -48.34 -57.79 29.98
CA GLY A 974 -48.85 -57.82 28.59
C GLY A 974 -49.22 -56.43 28.06
N SER A 975 -49.40 -55.45 28.95
CA SER A 975 -49.59 -54.04 28.64
C SER A 975 -48.42 -53.35 27.92
N PHE A 976 -47.21 -53.93 27.92
CA PHE A 976 -46.07 -53.38 27.16
C PHE A 976 -46.27 -53.51 25.63
N PHE A 977 -47.07 -54.49 25.19
CA PHE A 977 -47.40 -54.73 23.77
C PHE A 977 -48.82 -54.29 23.39
N LEU A 978 -49.71 -54.10 24.37
CA LEU A 978 -51.15 -53.86 24.18
C LEU A 978 -51.62 -52.42 24.42
N LYS A 979 -50.71 -51.47 24.66
CA LYS A 979 -51.08 -50.05 24.82
C LYS A 979 -51.39 -49.42 23.45
N ASP A 980 -52.56 -49.78 22.92
CA ASP A 980 -53.51 -48.94 22.15
C ASP A 980 -54.40 -49.82 21.25
N CYS A 981 -55.34 -50.55 21.86
CA CYS A 981 -56.49 -51.14 21.15
C CYS A 981 -57.85 -50.77 21.76
N SER A 982 -57.90 -49.68 22.54
CA SER A 982 -59.16 -49.05 22.96
C SER A 982 -59.31 -47.71 22.26
N ASN A 983 -59.68 -47.76 20.99
CA ASN A 983 -60.49 -46.78 20.26
C ASN A 983 -60.40 -47.11 18.77
N ILE A 984 -61.44 -47.72 18.22
CA ILE A 984 -62.06 -47.47 16.89
C ILE A 984 -62.96 -48.65 16.55
N ASP A 985 -64.22 -48.33 16.26
CA ASP A 985 -65.32 -49.22 15.86
C ASP A 985 -65.07 -50.02 14.56
N GLU A 986 -65.86 -51.08 14.44
CA GLU A 986 -66.06 -52.01 13.32
C GLU A 986 -65.84 -51.43 11.90
N THR A 987 -64.98 -52.06 11.10
CA THR A 987 -65.33 -52.73 9.81
C THR A 987 -64.09 -53.17 8.99
N ILE A 988 -64.09 -54.45 8.60
CA ILE A 988 -63.51 -55.06 7.38
C ILE A 988 -61.98 -54.93 7.12
N GLY A 989 -61.27 -56.05 7.33
CA GLY A 989 -60.46 -56.67 6.27
C GLY A 989 -58.96 -56.34 6.18
N SER A 990 -58.14 -57.20 6.80
CA SER A 990 -56.82 -57.68 6.35
C SER A 990 -55.84 -56.63 5.76
N ARG A 991 -55.04 -56.00 6.63
CA ARG A 991 -53.68 -55.47 6.35
C ARG A 991 -53.05 -54.79 7.58
N ASN A 992 -52.84 -55.48 8.70
CA ASN A 992 -52.15 -54.87 9.86
C ASN A 992 -51.29 -55.89 10.62
N SER A 993 -50.04 -56.08 10.18
CA SER A 993 -48.97 -56.69 10.98
C SER A 993 -47.67 -55.87 11.00
N SER A 994 -47.56 -54.83 10.15
CA SER A 994 -46.32 -54.04 10.01
C SER A 994 -46.26 -52.76 10.85
N PHE A 995 -47.35 -52.39 11.55
CA PHE A 995 -47.41 -51.20 12.40
C PHE A 995 -47.02 -51.48 13.87
N SER A 996 -47.27 -52.68 14.41
CA SER A 996 -46.81 -53.04 15.76
C SER A 996 -45.28 -53.19 15.83
N GLU A 997 -44.65 -53.76 14.80
CA GLU A 997 -43.18 -53.92 14.73
C GLU A 997 -42.43 -52.57 14.74
N LYS A 998 -42.98 -51.52 14.12
CA LYS A 998 -42.33 -50.20 14.07
C LYS A 998 -42.34 -49.49 15.43
N ASN A 999 -43.44 -49.60 16.18
CA ASN A 999 -43.53 -49.02 17.52
C ASN A 999 -42.69 -49.79 18.53
N ILE A 1000 -42.67 -51.13 18.46
CA ILE A 1000 -41.76 -51.97 19.27
C ILE A 1000 -40.31 -51.59 19.00
N LYS A 1001 -39.93 -51.38 17.73
CA LYS A 1001 -38.57 -50.95 17.37
C LYS A 1001 -38.25 -49.53 17.87
N ALA A 1002 -39.23 -48.64 17.95
CA ALA A 1002 -39.05 -47.27 18.45
C ALA A 1002 -38.87 -47.22 19.98
N GLU A 1003 -39.70 -47.94 20.75
CA GLU A 1003 -39.56 -48.06 22.20
C GLU A 1003 -38.29 -48.84 22.59
N LEU A 1004 -37.94 -49.85 21.82
CA LEU A 1004 -36.66 -50.56 21.96
C LEU A 1004 -35.49 -49.60 21.72
N ASN A 1005 -35.53 -48.79 20.65
CA ASN A 1005 -34.51 -47.78 20.38
C ASN A 1005 -34.46 -46.69 21.46
N ALA A 1006 -35.60 -46.32 22.07
CA ALA A 1006 -35.64 -45.38 23.19
C ALA A 1006 -35.00 -46.00 24.45
N SER A 1007 -35.27 -47.28 24.73
CA SER A 1007 -34.66 -48.04 25.82
C SER A 1007 -33.16 -48.23 25.61
N ILE A 1008 -32.71 -48.47 24.37
CA ILE A 1008 -31.29 -48.51 23.99
C ILE A 1008 -30.63 -47.14 24.22
N LYS A 1009 -31.28 -46.05 23.82
CA LYS A 1009 -30.76 -44.69 24.08
C LYS A 1009 -30.68 -44.39 25.57
N ASN A 1010 -31.66 -44.82 26.36
CA ASN A 1010 -31.64 -44.70 27.82
C ASN A 1010 -30.46 -45.51 28.40
N LEU A 1011 -30.31 -46.78 28.02
CA LEU A 1011 -29.19 -47.64 28.41
C LEU A 1011 -27.82 -47.02 28.07
N ILE A 1012 -27.65 -46.52 26.84
CA ILE A 1012 -26.42 -45.86 26.37
C ILE A 1012 -26.15 -44.59 27.17
N SER A 1013 -27.18 -43.82 27.53
CA SER A 1013 -27.02 -42.60 28.33
C SER A 1013 -26.58 -42.86 29.77
N ARG A 1014 -26.86 -44.07 30.30
CA ARG A 1014 -26.46 -44.49 31.66
C ARG A 1014 -25.00 -44.93 31.76
N ILE A 1015 -24.35 -45.24 30.62
CA ILE A 1015 -22.94 -45.65 30.58
C ILE A 1015 -22.08 -44.46 30.16
N LYS A 1016 -21.20 -43.99 31.05
CA LYS A 1016 -20.21 -42.94 30.72
C LYS A 1016 -18.80 -43.48 30.81
N VAL A 1017 -18.00 -43.22 29.78
CA VAL A 1017 -16.58 -43.60 29.71
C VAL A 1017 -15.76 -42.33 29.64
N LYS A 1018 -15.07 -42.03 30.74
CA LYS A 1018 -14.18 -40.88 30.85
C LYS A 1018 -12.74 -41.34 30.79
N TRP A 1019 -11.89 -40.52 30.19
CA TRP A 1019 -10.45 -40.72 30.20
C TRP A 1019 -9.76 -39.54 30.89
N GLN A 1020 -8.67 -39.83 31.57
CA GLN A 1020 -7.78 -38.85 32.18
C GLN A 1020 -6.36 -39.08 31.68
N SER A 1021 -5.67 -37.99 31.36
CA SER A 1021 -4.28 -37.98 30.95
C SER A 1021 -3.52 -36.92 31.73
N GLY A 1022 -2.49 -37.33 32.48
CA GLY A 1022 -1.71 -36.43 33.32
C GLY A 1022 -2.54 -35.67 34.36
N ARG A 1023 -2.09 -34.45 34.70
CA ARG A 1023 -2.69 -33.64 35.78
C ARG A 1023 -3.86 -32.75 35.33
N ASN A 1024 -3.89 -32.32 34.06
CA ASN A 1024 -4.77 -31.24 33.61
C ASN A 1024 -5.61 -31.58 32.36
N SER A 1025 -5.55 -32.82 31.85
CA SER A 1025 -6.29 -33.23 30.66
C SER A 1025 -7.27 -34.35 31.00
N SER A 1026 -8.55 -34.11 30.74
CA SER A 1026 -9.61 -35.11 30.87
C SER A 1026 -10.63 -34.94 29.75
N GLY A 1027 -11.24 -36.04 29.33
CA GLY A 1027 -12.26 -36.05 28.29
C GLY A 1027 -13.26 -37.19 28.46
N GLU A 1028 -14.35 -37.12 27.70
CA GLU A 1028 -15.36 -38.18 27.60
C GLU A 1028 -15.31 -38.81 26.21
N LEU A 1029 -15.29 -40.14 26.14
CA LEU A 1029 -15.22 -40.88 24.88
C LEU A 1029 -16.63 -41.03 24.29
N ASN A 1030 -16.82 -40.61 23.04
CA ASN A 1030 -18.11 -40.77 22.36
C ASN A 1030 -18.29 -42.20 21.83
N ILE A 1031 -18.88 -43.06 22.66
CA ILE A 1031 -19.12 -44.49 22.37
C ILE A 1031 -20.55 -44.79 21.94
N LYS A 1032 -21.39 -43.77 21.73
CA LYS A 1032 -22.84 -43.94 21.53
C LYS A 1032 -23.15 -44.81 20.30
N GLU A 1033 -22.51 -44.53 19.17
CA GLU A 1033 -22.73 -45.27 17.92
C GLU A 1033 -22.17 -46.70 18.00
N ALA A 1034 -20.99 -46.86 18.63
CA ALA A 1034 -20.36 -48.17 18.79
C ALA A 1034 -21.17 -49.11 19.69
N ILE A 1035 -21.70 -48.62 20.81
CA ILE A 1035 -22.57 -49.39 21.71
C ILE A 1035 -23.92 -49.68 21.03
N GLN A 1036 -24.50 -48.69 20.33
CA GLN A 1036 -25.75 -48.89 19.60
C GLN A 1036 -25.62 -50.01 18.56
N ALA A 1037 -24.51 -50.04 17.81
CA ALA A 1037 -24.22 -51.10 16.85
C ALA A 1037 -24.04 -52.47 17.53
N ALA A 1038 -23.35 -52.53 18.68
CA ALA A 1038 -23.12 -53.78 19.42
C ALA A 1038 -24.40 -54.39 20.00
N LEU A 1039 -25.34 -53.56 20.45
CA LEU A 1039 -26.57 -54.02 21.09
C LEU A 1039 -27.65 -54.45 20.09
N GLN A 1040 -27.73 -53.82 18.91
CA GLN A 1040 -28.83 -53.96 17.95
C GLN A 1040 -29.21 -55.41 17.57
N THR A 1041 -28.30 -56.38 17.65
CA THR A 1041 -28.53 -57.77 17.23
C THR A 1041 -29.16 -58.66 18.30
N SER A 1042 -29.13 -58.27 19.59
CA SER A 1042 -29.44 -59.15 20.72
C SER A 1042 -30.22 -58.49 21.85
N VAL A 1043 -30.77 -57.28 21.62
CA VAL A 1043 -31.44 -56.42 22.62
C VAL A 1043 -32.58 -57.11 23.37
N MET A 1044 -33.46 -57.83 22.67
CA MET A 1044 -34.62 -58.49 23.29
C MET A 1044 -34.19 -59.54 24.32
N ASP A 1045 -33.09 -60.23 24.05
CA ASP A 1045 -32.61 -61.27 24.94
C ASP A 1045 -31.82 -60.67 26.14
N ILE A 1046 -31.41 -59.39 26.07
CA ILE A 1046 -30.72 -58.66 27.16
C ILE A 1046 -31.73 -58.07 28.15
N LEU A 1047 -32.82 -57.48 27.64
CA LEU A 1047 -33.76 -56.69 28.43
C LEU A 1047 -34.89 -57.52 29.07
N LEU A 1048 -35.28 -58.67 28.49
CA LEU A 1048 -36.42 -59.47 28.96
C LEU A 1048 -35.95 -60.59 29.94
N PRO A 1049 -36.62 -60.83 31.08
CA PRO A 1049 -36.32 -61.93 31.98
C PRO A 1049 -36.68 -63.32 31.39
N ASP A 1050 -36.14 -64.39 31.97
CA ASP A 1050 -36.43 -65.79 31.60
C ASP A 1050 -37.87 -66.18 31.96
N PRO A 1051 -38.67 -66.71 31.02
CA PRO A 1051 -40.09 -66.95 31.25
C PRO A 1051 -40.37 -68.12 32.20
N LEU A 1052 -39.51 -69.14 32.17
CA LEU A 1052 -39.54 -70.29 33.06
C LEU A 1052 -38.20 -70.41 33.78
N THR A 1053 -38.25 -70.66 35.08
CA THR A 1053 -37.07 -71.06 35.86
C THR A 1053 -37.21 -72.53 36.26
N PHE A 1054 -36.17 -73.31 35.99
CA PHE A 1054 -36.11 -74.72 36.34
C PHE A 1054 -35.25 -74.93 37.58
N GLY A 1055 -35.57 -75.94 38.38
CA GLY A 1055 -34.78 -76.42 39.49
C GLY A 1055 -34.97 -77.91 39.73
N PHE A 1056 -33.98 -78.58 40.32
CA PHE A 1056 -34.05 -79.98 40.70
C PHE A 1056 -33.80 -80.15 42.21
N ARG A 1057 -34.57 -81.02 42.86
CA ARG A 1057 -34.49 -81.31 44.31
C ARG A 1057 -34.60 -82.83 44.58
N LEU A 1058 -34.00 -83.30 45.68
CA LEU A 1058 -34.16 -84.67 46.19
C LEU A 1058 -35.32 -84.75 47.21
N ASN A 1059 -36.20 -85.75 47.13
CA ASN A 1059 -37.36 -85.89 48.04
C ASN A 1059 -37.11 -87.00 49.09
N LYS A 1060 -37.34 -86.78 50.40
CA LYS A 1060 -37.25 -87.82 51.45
C LYS A 1060 -38.52 -87.78 52.30
N ASN A 1061 -39.35 -88.83 52.27
CA ASN A 1061 -40.38 -89.08 53.29
C ASN A 1061 -40.90 -90.54 53.25
N GLU A 1062 -40.47 -91.37 54.22
CA GLU A 1062 -41.30 -92.42 54.81
C GLU A 1062 -41.09 -92.38 56.35
N THR A 1063 -42.16 -92.14 57.10
CA THR A 1063 -42.21 -92.26 58.56
C THR A 1063 -43.03 -93.50 58.93
N VAL A 1064 -42.48 -94.42 59.73
CA VAL A 1064 -43.24 -95.45 60.47
C VAL A 1064 -42.83 -95.43 61.96
N PRO A 1065 -43.74 -95.59 62.93
CA PRO A 1065 -43.58 -95.16 64.33
C PRO A 1065 -43.26 -96.30 65.31
N ALA A 1066 -42.65 -96.02 66.47
CA ALA A 1066 -42.78 -96.85 67.68
C ALA A 1066 -42.32 -96.14 68.96
N ASP A 1067 -43.11 -96.34 70.02
CA ASP A 1067 -42.86 -96.03 71.42
C ASP A 1067 -41.61 -96.72 72.01
N HIS A 1068 -40.95 -96.03 72.96
CA HIS A 1068 -40.55 -96.50 74.30
C HIS A 1068 -39.22 -95.90 74.82
N LEU A 1069 -39.35 -95.19 75.95
CA LEU A 1069 -38.53 -95.23 77.15
C LEU A 1069 -36.98 -95.02 77.06
N GLY A 1070 -36.56 -93.79 77.35
CA GLY A 1070 -35.70 -93.48 78.50
C GLY A 1070 -34.20 -93.85 78.47
N SER A 1071 -33.37 -92.88 78.04
CA SER A 1071 -32.08 -92.44 78.66
C SER A 1071 -30.91 -93.44 78.84
N PRO A 1072 -29.67 -92.98 79.18
CA PRO A 1072 -28.96 -91.76 78.81
C PRO A 1072 -27.56 -92.02 78.19
N LYS A 1073 -26.97 -90.91 77.73
CA LYS A 1073 -25.61 -90.63 77.26
C LYS A 1073 -24.47 -91.41 77.96
N GLU A 1074 -23.47 -91.87 77.20
CA GLU A 1074 -22.04 -91.49 77.30
C GLU A 1074 -21.17 -92.16 76.20
N PRO A 1075 -19.90 -91.73 75.94
CA PRO A 1075 -19.52 -91.13 74.66
C PRO A 1075 -18.50 -91.96 73.84
N THR A 1076 -18.57 -91.85 72.51
CA THR A 1076 -17.50 -92.30 71.61
C THR A 1076 -17.31 -91.34 70.43
N LEU A 1077 -16.16 -90.66 70.43
CA LEU A 1077 -15.36 -90.20 69.28
C LEU A 1077 -16.09 -90.10 67.92
N GLU A 1078 -16.69 -88.94 67.63
CA GLU A 1078 -17.06 -88.54 66.27
C GLU A 1078 -15.94 -87.73 65.64
N LEU A 1079 -15.27 -88.36 64.67
CA LEU A 1079 -14.38 -87.70 63.72
C LEU A 1079 -15.23 -86.87 62.77
N ASN A 1080 -15.06 -85.55 62.83
CA ASN A 1080 -15.72 -84.55 61.97
C ASN A 1080 -15.42 -84.81 60.48
N SER A 1081 -16.25 -85.62 59.81
CA SER A 1081 -16.45 -85.56 58.37
C SER A 1081 -17.65 -84.67 58.07
N LYS A 1082 -17.42 -83.38 57.80
CA LYS A 1082 -18.34 -82.58 56.97
C LYS A 1082 -18.25 -83.10 55.53
N GLY A 1083 -18.74 -84.32 55.32
CA GLY A 1083 -18.89 -84.98 54.02
C GLY A 1083 -20.35 -84.85 53.56
N CYS A 1084 -20.50 -84.37 52.33
CA CYS A 1084 -21.71 -84.31 51.49
C CYS A 1084 -23.05 -84.73 52.12
N ARG A 1085 -23.84 -83.75 52.59
CA ARG A 1085 -25.30 -83.89 52.65
C ARG A 1085 -25.83 -83.77 51.21
N GLY A 1086 -26.44 -84.84 50.70
CA GLY A 1086 -26.97 -84.92 49.33
C GLY A 1086 -26.27 -85.87 48.37
N SER A 1087 -25.43 -86.81 48.85
CA SER A 1087 -24.83 -87.82 47.98
C SER A 1087 -25.85 -88.87 47.52
N ILE A 1088 -26.02 -88.97 46.21
CA ILE A 1088 -26.83 -90.01 45.56
C ILE A 1088 -25.96 -91.26 45.41
N LEU A 1089 -26.46 -92.43 45.80
CA LEU A 1089 -25.73 -93.70 45.70
C LEU A 1089 -26.15 -94.48 44.44
N ALA A 1090 -25.18 -95.07 43.76
CA ALA A 1090 -25.44 -96.05 42.70
C ALA A 1090 -26.12 -97.29 43.30
N HIS A 1091 -27.03 -97.90 42.55
CA HIS A 1091 -27.87 -99.02 42.97
C HIS A 1091 -28.91 -98.75 44.07
N ASP A 1092 -29.21 -97.48 44.35
CA ASP A 1092 -30.33 -97.07 45.20
C ASP A 1092 -31.39 -96.29 44.42
N MET A 1093 -32.67 -96.56 44.73
CA MET A 1093 -33.79 -95.83 44.14
C MET A 1093 -33.88 -94.44 44.77
N THR A 1094 -33.54 -93.41 43.99
CA THR A 1094 -33.46 -92.02 44.44
C THR A 1094 -34.67 -91.22 43.94
N PRO A 1095 -35.62 -90.87 44.81
CA PRO A 1095 -36.71 -89.96 44.47
C PRO A 1095 -36.20 -88.52 44.24
N MET A 1096 -36.56 -87.95 43.10
CA MET A 1096 -36.21 -86.61 42.65
C MET A 1096 -37.47 -85.83 42.25
N GLU A 1097 -37.37 -84.51 42.32
CA GLU A 1097 -38.42 -83.58 41.92
C GLU A 1097 -37.85 -82.52 41.01
N ILE A 1098 -38.55 -82.26 39.90
CA ILE A 1098 -38.33 -81.08 39.08
C ILE A 1098 -39.31 -80.00 39.50
N LEU A 1099 -38.77 -78.81 39.71
CA LEU A 1099 -39.51 -77.59 40.03
C LEU A 1099 -39.48 -76.69 38.82
N VAL A 1100 -40.66 -76.27 38.36
CA VAL A 1100 -40.78 -75.32 37.26
C VAL A 1100 -41.59 -74.13 37.75
N ARG A 1101 -40.95 -72.97 37.77
CA ARG A 1101 -41.57 -71.70 38.15
C ARG A 1101 -41.90 -70.89 36.91
N ASN A 1102 -43.13 -70.41 36.83
CA ASN A 1102 -43.55 -69.46 35.82
C ASN A 1102 -43.21 -68.04 36.28
N ASN A 1103 -42.37 -67.31 35.55
CA ASN A 1103 -42.01 -65.92 35.87
C ASN A 1103 -42.90 -64.90 35.15
N THR A 1104 -43.91 -65.35 34.41
CA THR A 1104 -44.88 -64.52 33.70
C THR A 1104 -46.15 -64.36 34.54
N ARG A 1105 -46.97 -63.34 34.20
CA ARG A 1105 -48.25 -63.04 34.86
C ARG A 1105 -49.45 -63.83 34.31
N GLU A 1106 -49.21 -64.76 33.40
CA GLU A 1106 -50.25 -65.57 32.76
C GLU A 1106 -49.94 -67.06 32.92
N SER A 1107 -50.94 -67.95 32.90
CA SER A 1107 -50.70 -69.39 33.05
C SER A 1107 -50.04 -69.95 31.79
N ILE A 1108 -49.02 -70.80 31.95
CA ILE A 1108 -48.30 -71.42 30.83
C ILE A 1108 -48.66 -72.90 30.77
N ARG A 1109 -49.31 -73.32 29.69
CA ARG A 1109 -49.47 -74.74 29.37
C ARG A 1109 -48.26 -75.23 28.60
N MET A 1110 -47.58 -76.24 29.13
CA MET A 1110 -46.34 -76.76 28.56
C MET A 1110 -46.27 -78.28 28.64
N ASN A 1111 -45.49 -78.85 27.74
CA ASN A 1111 -45.06 -80.23 27.77
C ASN A 1111 -43.62 -80.30 28.29
N LEU A 1112 -43.45 -80.78 29.52
CA LEU A 1112 -42.17 -80.88 30.20
C LEU A 1112 -41.49 -82.23 29.88
N SER A 1113 -40.20 -82.15 29.62
CA SER A 1113 -39.31 -83.28 29.40
C SER A 1113 -38.02 -83.10 30.19
N VAL A 1114 -37.55 -84.19 30.80
CA VAL A 1114 -36.28 -84.22 31.52
C VAL A 1114 -35.38 -85.23 30.83
N THR A 1115 -34.19 -84.78 30.45
CA THR A 1115 -33.16 -85.62 29.84
C THR A 1115 -31.94 -85.72 30.74
N PHE A 1116 -31.31 -86.88 30.73
CA PHE A 1116 -30.13 -87.18 31.55
C PHE A 1116 -29.00 -87.54 30.61
N ARG A 1117 -27.87 -86.86 30.78
CA ARG A 1117 -26.67 -87.06 29.97
C ARG A 1117 -25.50 -87.45 30.84
N ASP A 1118 -24.62 -88.30 30.34
CA ASP A 1118 -23.37 -88.63 31.01
C ASP A 1118 -22.32 -87.52 30.76
N VAL A 1119 -21.10 -87.72 31.26
CA VAL A 1119 -19.97 -86.80 31.03
C VAL A 1119 -19.61 -86.67 29.54
N ALA A 1120 -19.92 -87.66 28.71
CA ALA A 1120 -19.73 -87.61 27.26
C ALA A 1120 -20.86 -86.88 26.52
N GLY A 1121 -21.96 -86.55 27.21
CA GLY A 1121 -23.12 -85.87 26.66
C GLY A 1121 -24.14 -86.81 26.00
N GLU A 1122 -23.99 -88.14 26.14
CA GLU A 1122 -24.90 -89.13 25.57
C GLU A 1122 -26.13 -89.35 26.48
N ASN A 1123 -27.31 -89.59 25.89
CA ASN A 1123 -28.55 -89.80 26.65
C ASN A 1123 -28.49 -91.13 27.42
N CYS A 1124 -28.71 -91.09 28.74
CA CYS A 1124 -28.51 -92.26 29.61
C CYS A 1124 -29.73 -93.18 29.79
N ILE A 1125 -30.86 -92.84 29.15
CA ILE A 1125 -32.21 -93.39 29.43
C ILE A 1125 -32.73 -94.28 28.29
N GLU A 1126 -32.35 -94.02 27.04
CA GLU A 1126 -32.90 -94.69 25.85
C GLU A 1126 -31.83 -95.55 25.13
N GLY A 1127 -32.17 -96.81 24.80
CA GLY A 1127 -31.34 -97.74 24.01
C GLY A 1127 -30.70 -98.92 24.79
N ASP A 1128 -30.04 -99.85 24.08
CA ASP A 1128 -29.41 -101.08 24.63
C ASP A 1128 -28.27 -100.83 25.65
N LYS A 1129 -27.93 -99.55 25.92
CA LYS A 1129 -26.85 -99.12 26.83
C LYS A 1129 -27.34 -98.18 27.95
N ALA A 1130 -28.63 -98.21 28.31
CA ALA A 1130 -29.16 -97.37 29.38
C ALA A 1130 -28.41 -97.58 30.71
N THR A 1131 -27.84 -96.51 31.26
CA THR A 1131 -27.09 -96.51 32.54
C THR A 1131 -27.93 -96.00 33.70
N VAL A 1132 -29.13 -95.48 33.44
CA VAL A 1132 -30.08 -95.02 34.44
C VAL A 1132 -31.46 -95.61 34.17
N LEU A 1133 -32.01 -96.32 35.14
CA LEU A 1133 -33.39 -96.80 35.14
C LEU A 1133 -34.26 -95.79 35.91
N TRP A 1134 -35.55 -95.69 35.60
CA TRP A 1134 -36.45 -94.74 36.26
C TRP A 1134 -37.82 -95.33 36.54
N ALA A 1135 -38.48 -94.77 37.53
CA ALA A 1135 -39.89 -95.00 37.83
C ALA A 1135 -40.64 -93.66 37.81
N GLY A 1136 -41.68 -93.56 36.98
CA GLY A 1136 -42.44 -92.33 36.73
C GLY A 1136 -42.40 -91.91 35.25
N VAL A 1137 -42.95 -90.73 34.96
CA VAL A 1137 -42.99 -90.14 33.60
C VAL A 1137 -41.91 -89.05 33.50
N LEU A 1138 -40.99 -89.17 32.56
CA LEU A 1138 -39.89 -88.21 32.33
C LEU A 1138 -40.06 -87.35 31.07
N SER A 1139 -40.91 -87.77 30.13
CA SER A 1139 -41.18 -87.08 28.86
C SER A 1139 -42.67 -87.10 28.56
N GLY A 1140 -43.19 -86.08 27.87
CA GLY A 1140 -44.62 -85.98 27.53
C GLY A 1140 -45.51 -85.47 28.68
N ILE A 1141 -44.94 -84.78 29.67
CA ILE A 1141 -45.68 -84.33 30.86
C ILE A 1141 -46.39 -83.01 30.53
N SER A 1142 -47.69 -83.08 30.21
CA SER A 1142 -48.51 -81.89 29.99
C SER A 1142 -48.90 -81.27 31.34
N VAL A 1143 -48.41 -80.06 31.63
CA VAL A 1143 -48.70 -79.32 32.86
C VAL A 1143 -49.05 -77.87 32.55
N GLU A 1144 -50.01 -77.32 33.28
CA GLU A 1144 -50.34 -75.89 33.27
C GLU A 1144 -49.79 -75.24 34.54
N VAL A 1145 -48.83 -74.31 34.39
CA VAL A 1145 -48.17 -73.62 35.51
C VAL A 1145 -48.86 -72.27 35.72
N PRO A 1146 -49.47 -72.02 36.90
CA PRO A 1146 -50.10 -70.74 37.19
C PRO A 1146 -49.11 -69.57 37.18
N PRO A 1147 -49.59 -68.32 37.01
CA PRO A 1147 -48.76 -67.12 37.05
C PRO A 1147 -47.91 -67.02 38.32
N LEU A 1148 -46.61 -66.72 38.20
CA LEU A 1148 -45.72 -66.48 39.35
C LEU A 1148 -45.66 -67.61 40.40
N GLU A 1149 -46.17 -68.80 40.07
CA GLU A 1149 -46.20 -69.98 40.92
C GLU A 1149 -45.20 -71.05 40.45
N GLU A 1150 -44.90 -71.98 41.34
CA GLU A 1150 -43.95 -73.06 41.14
C GLU A 1150 -44.68 -74.40 41.24
N ILE A 1151 -44.60 -75.21 40.20
CA ILE A 1151 -45.13 -76.57 40.20
C ILE A 1151 -44.01 -77.57 40.47
N GLN A 1152 -44.37 -78.73 41.03
CA GLN A 1152 -43.44 -79.82 41.28
C GLN A 1152 -43.93 -81.11 40.60
N HIS A 1153 -43.00 -81.81 39.95
CA HIS A 1153 -43.24 -83.14 39.39
C HIS A 1153 -42.21 -84.12 39.92
N SER A 1154 -42.67 -85.19 40.58
CA SER A 1154 -41.83 -86.17 41.26
C SER A 1154 -41.61 -87.42 40.39
N PHE A 1155 -40.38 -87.92 40.35
CA PHE A 1155 -39.99 -89.15 39.67
C PHE A 1155 -38.87 -89.83 40.47
N SER A 1156 -38.60 -91.12 40.25
CA SER A 1156 -37.49 -91.82 40.92
C SER A 1156 -36.49 -92.36 39.92
N MET A 1157 -35.21 -92.25 40.24
CA MET A 1157 -34.10 -92.68 39.39
C MET A 1157 -33.28 -93.76 40.09
N TYR A 1158 -32.80 -94.73 39.34
CA TYR A 1158 -31.91 -95.79 39.78
C TYR A 1158 -30.69 -95.83 38.87
N PHE A 1159 -29.56 -95.36 39.39
CA PHE A 1159 -28.30 -95.25 38.63
C PHE A 1159 -27.53 -96.57 38.70
N LEU A 1160 -27.16 -97.12 37.54
CA LEU A 1160 -26.41 -98.38 37.43
C LEU A 1160 -24.90 -98.20 37.54
N VAL A 1161 -24.39 -96.99 37.30
CA VAL A 1161 -22.95 -96.68 37.26
C VAL A 1161 -22.69 -95.40 38.08
N PRO A 1162 -21.67 -95.36 38.95
CA PRO A 1162 -21.26 -94.13 39.62
C PRO A 1162 -20.54 -93.18 38.64
N GLY A 1163 -20.79 -91.88 38.76
CA GLY A 1163 -20.25 -90.86 37.85
C GLY A 1163 -20.96 -89.51 37.94
N GLU A 1164 -20.49 -88.55 37.13
CA GLU A 1164 -21.16 -87.26 36.95
C GLU A 1164 -22.19 -87.33 35.82
N TYR A 1165 -23.39 -86.87 36.11
CA TYR A 1165 -24.51 -86.80 35.19
C TYR A 1165 -25.00 -85.35 35.09
N THR A 1166 -25.47 -84.97 33.91
CA THR A 1166 -26.05 -83.65 33.64
C THR A 1166 -27.53 -83.81 33.36
N LEU A 1167 -28.35 -83.14 34.17
CA LEU A 1167 -29.80 -83.09 34.02
C LEU A 1167 -30.16 -81.84 33.23
N LEU A 1168 -31.02 -82.04 32.22
CA LEU A 1168 -31.52 -80.98 31.36
C LEU A 1168 -33.04 -81.04 31.33
N ALA A 1169 -33.67 -80.00 31.89
CA ALA A 1169 -35.09 -79.77 31.75
C ALA A 1169 -35.36 -79.03 30.44
N ALA A 1170 -36.36 -79.47 29.70
CA ALA A 1170 -36.86 -78.77 28.53
C ALA A 1170 -38.39 -78.76 28.54
N ALA A 1171 -38.97 -77.59 28.27
CA ALA A 1171 -40.40 -77.39 28.18
C ALA A 1171 -40.77 -76.91 26.77
N VAL A 1172 -41.78 -77.54 26.18
CA VAL A 1172 -42.40 -77.11 24.92
C VAL A 1172 -43.71 -76.42 25.27
N ILE A 1173 -43.82 -75.12 24.98
CA ILE A 1173 -45.04 -74.33 25.27
C ILE A 1173 -45.92 -74.36 24.02
N ASP A 1174 -47.07 -75.01 24.12
CA ASP A 1174 -47.96 -75.25 22.97
C ASP A 1174 -48.76 -74.00 22.55
N ASP A 1175 -49.04 -73.08 23.50
CA ASP A 1175 -49.71 -71.79 23.24
C ASP A 1175 -48.93 -70.64 23.90
N PRO A 1176 -47.89 -70.11 23.23
CA PRO A 1176 -47.01 -69.09 23.80
C PRO A 1176 -47.64 -67.70 23.71
N ASN A 1177 -47.59 -66.92 24.80
CA ASN A 1177 -48.01 -65.51 24.79
C ASN A 1177 -47.13 -64.62 23.90
N ASP A 1178 -47.61 -63.43 23.54
CA ASP A 1178 -46.90 -62.47 22.67
C ASP A 1178 -45.48 -62.14 23.16
N ILE A 1179 -45.27 -62.08 24.47
CA ILE A 1179 -43.95 -61.86 25.08
C ILE A 1179 -42.98 -63.02 24.78
N LEU A 1180 -43.48 -64.26 24.83
CA LEU A 1180 -42.73 -65.48 24.54
C LEU A 1180 -42.42 -65.58 23.04
N ARG A 1181 -43.37 -65.21 22.18
CA ARG A 1181 -43.19 -65.14 20.72
C ARG A 1181 -42.13 -64.09 20.34
N ALA A 1182 -42.20 -62.90 20.95
CA ALA A 1182 -41.26 -61.81 20.72
C ALA A 1182 -39.82 -62.21 21.09
N ARG A 1183 -39.65 -63.01 22.16
CA ARG A 1183 -38.35 -63.56 22.55
C ARG A 1183 -37.87 -64.69 21.63
N ALA A 1184 -38.76 -65.60 21.24
CA ALA A 1184 -38.41 -66.74 20.37
C ALA A 1184 -38.15 -66.34 18.91
N LYS A 1185 -38.46 -65.09 18.52
CA LYS A 1185 -38.39 -64.58 17.14
C LYS A 1185 -39.22 -65.44 16.16
N THR A 1186 -40.33 -66.01 16.61
CA THR A 1186 -41.24 -66.84 15.81
C THR A 1186 -42.48 -66.05 15.41
N SER A 1187 -42.92 -66.18 14.16
CA SER A 1187 -44.04 -65.41 13.58
C SER A 1187 -45.27 -66.27 13.23
N SER A 1188 -45.25 -67.57 13.55
CA SER A 1188 -46.31 -68.58 13.32
C SER A 1188 -46.72 -69.22 14.65
N ASP A 1189 -47.86 -69.93 14.69
CA ASP A 1189 -48.38 -70.73 15.83
C ASP A 1189 -47.46 -71.94 16.21
N GLU A 1190 -46.14 -71.78 16.07
CA GLU A 1190 -45.15 -72.78 16.43
C GLU A 1190 -44.92 -72.79 17.95
N PRO A 1191 -44.80 -73.98 18.56
CA PRO A 1191 -44.58 -74.10 19.99
C PRO A 1191 -43.20 -73.54 20.38
N VAL A 1192 -43.12 -72.81 21.50
CA VAL A 1192 -41.86 -72.22 21.98
C VAL A 1192 -41.10 -73.24 22.82
N PHE A 1193 -39.86 -73.53 22.39
CA PHE A 1193 -38.97 -74.45 23.09
C PHE A 1193 -38.12 -73.72 24.14
N CYS A 1194 -38.40 -73.96 25.42
CA CYS A 1194 -37.63 -73.43 26.54
C CYS A 1194 -36.68 -74.51 27.08
N ARG A 1195 -35.36 -74.28 27.00
CA ARG A 1195 -34.36 -75.14 27.66
C ARG A 1195 -33.97 -74.52 29.00
N GLY A 1196 -34.03 -75.33 30.07
CA GLY A 1196 -33.38 -75.01 31.33
C GLY A 1196 -31.86 -75.15 31.22
N PRO A 1197 -31.10 -74.52 32.13
CA PRO A 1197 -29.65 -74.70 32.18
C PRO A 1197 -29.28 -76.14 32.58
N PRO A 1198 -28.05 -76.59 32.28
CA PRO A 1198 -27.54 -77.87 32.74
C PRO A 1198 -27.40 -77.88 34.27
N PHE A 1199 -27.93 -78.93 34.91
CA PHE A 1199 -27.74 -79.20 36.34
C PHE A 1199 -26.80 -80.38 36.52
N HIS A 1200 -25.71 -80.20 37.26
CA HIS A 1200 -24.76 -81.30 37.51
C HIS A 1200 -25.14 -82.11 38.75
N LEU A 1201 -25.06 -83.42 38.61
CA LEU A 1201 -25.41 -84.40 39.62
C LEU A 1201 -24.29 -85.44 39.74
N LEU A 1202 -23.79 -85.63 40.95
CA LEU A 1202 -22.72 -86.56 41.25
C LEU A 1202 -23.30 -87.81 41.93
N VAL A 1203 -23.15 -88.97 41.28
CA VAL A 1203 -23.55 -90.28 41.83
C VAL A 1203 -22.32 -90.99 42.38
N LEU A 1204 -22.34 -91.31 43.67
CA LEU A 1204 -21.29 -92.03 44.37
C LEU A 1204 -21.58 -93.53 44.37
N GLY A 1205 -20.55 -94.37 44.31
CA GLY A 1205 -20.69 -95.83 44.43
C GLY A 1205 -19.63 -96.40 45.36
N THR A 1206 -19.96 -97.47 46.08
CA THR A 1206 -18.96 -98.36 46.69
C THR A 1206 -18.55 -99.39 45.65
N ALA A 1207 -17.24 -99.50 45.38
CA ALA A 1207 -16.69 -100.48 44.44
C ALA A 1207 -17.05 -101.93 44.79
#